data_AF-A0A2E5Y0F5-F1
#
_entry.id   AF-A0A2E5Y0F5-F1
#
_cell.length_a   1.000
_cell.length_b   1.000
_cell.length_c   1.000
_cell.angle_alpha   90.00
_cell.angle_beta   90.00
_cell.angle_gamma   90.00
#
_symmetry.space_group_name_H-M   'P 1'
#
loop_
_entity.id
_entity.type
_entity.pdbx_description
1 polymer ?
#
loop_
_entity_poly.entity_id
_entity_poly.type
_entity_poly.pdbx_seq_one_letter_code
_entity_poly.pdbx_strand_id
1 'polypeptide(L)'
;GGLGLRVSVRGFQWNNPQARDAIFWEYSVANISDYDLRDVAFGYWLDNSIGGDGDDDLGYFNKQIDMAYSWDINGIGAGGLPTGVMGFAYLESPGLAYDYRDNDNDGLVDEKRDNEATAIIGATEGITDLNAFLEFYKLNVEDLKDHWDADEDQDWQDGEDLNGDGIYQLSENYGDDIGIDGVGPGELNYNGPDLDGSECNHKPDFLEGVGCEPNFNTTDVSESDMVGLTAFRMFPIPSHAPSNETTWFKNDQAMWGVIGVDSLEEYVDNVSNLVEVFASGPFPLYQGRVERISMSELHSYDPLEGLSSENHTAPALYELKRIVQVIYEKDYRFAQPPEMPTITATAGDNKVILTWDDIADTKTRDPFVGNINDFEGYKIYRSTDKYLSDPEIITDGYGTPMFKKPIYQCDLDDGINGFTDFGLVNGMGYNLGTDTGISHIFVDNTVQNGRTYYYAVVAYDFGAPDIGPGIAPSENNAVIELDEAEEVRSVGKNVAVVVPHQRAAGYIPPSLDILESNLFGSGLVNPLIRAQGSLKQGHEYALTFLADTIEEISGYEYGFQYVTNGLKIFDLTDSTVLVYSEDTSKYIGQNLVYRDTSDFWTLNPEQKIYTDVFDGLQVEIDPDVEVPEYSINSSKWINGYGNMRITPTVEEALKLAWKYHIVFTDNDSAYVGIARSGTVRDENGNSIGLKKINQPAINFYVQNTSFIDTSTGQFPIMDVVAHDVNENGIFEIALDRIFVGATVGSRWRATAFIIDFQLDSALDYPEAGDVFQVDWRRPFFNTDTIRFKVKKETELDIDSVKIDMDSIKVVPNPYVMTNMMESAVANQFLNQRRRIMFTHIPSDCRIKIFTVSGVLVDEIVVNNKPENGIIHWDMLTRENLEIAAGMYIYHIDSIETGKEKVGKFAVIK
;
A
#
# COMPACT_ATOMS: atom_id res chain seq x y z
N GLY A 1 50.40 -20.12 -8.99
CA GLY A 1 50.26 -20.46 -10.42
C GLY A 1 48.80 -20.53 -10.71
N GLY A 2 48.26 -19.46 -11.26
CA GLY A 2 46.92 -19.30 -11.80
C GLY A 2 47.03 -18.26 -12.91
N LEU A 3 46.03 -18.15 -13.79
CA LEU A 3 46.05 -17.19 -14.90
C LEU A 3 46.02 -15.72 -14.43
N GLY A 4 45.81 -15.47 -13.13
CA GLY A 4 45.74 -14.13 -12.56
C GLY A 4 44.48 -13.38 -12.99
N LEU A 5 43.38 -14.11 -13.14
CA LEU A 5 42.05 -13.55 -13.41
C LEU A 5 41.24 -13.47 -12.12
N ARG A 6 40.42 -12.41 -12.01
CA ARG A 6 39.36 -12.28 -11.03
C ARG A 6 38.05 -12.08 -11.77
N VAL A 7 37.05 -12.89 -11.45
CA VAL A 7 35.70 -12.77 -12.01
C VAL A 7 34.77 -12.32 -10.89
N SER A 8 34.07 -11.21 -11.13
CA SER A 8 32.92 -10.76 -10.35
C SER A 8 31.65 -11.08 -11.14
N VAL A 9 30.57 -11.43 -10.44
CA VAL A 9 29.28 -11.73 -11.07
C VAL A 9 28.18 -11.00 -10.31
N ARG A 10 27.29 -10.35 -11.05
CA ARG A 10 26.09 -9.71 -10.52
C ARG A 10 24.86 -10.29 -11.23
N GLY A 11 23.86 -10.67 -10.44
CA GLY A 11 22.58 -11.16 -10.92
C GLY A 11 21.49 -10.14 -10.65
N PHE A 12 20.60 -9.90 -11.62
CA PHE A 12 19.47 -9.00 -11.48
C PHE A 12 18.16 -9.70 -11.87
N GLN A 13 17.09 -9.30 -11.20
CA GLN A 13 15.72 -9.66 -11.52
C GLN A 13 14.80 -8.54 -11.01
N TRP A 14 13.78 -8.20 -11.79
CA TRP A 14 12.79 -7.18 -11.42
C TRP A 14 11.47 -7.81 -11.05
N ASN A 15 10.71 -7.14 -10.19
CA ASN A 15 9.37 -7.57 -9.84
C ASN A 15 8.27 -6.94 -10.71
N ASN A 16 8.66 -6.26 -11.78
CA ASN A 16 7.71 -5.68 -12.71
C ASN A 16 7.09 -6.80 -13.58
N PRO A 17 5.76 -6.81 -13.81
CA PRO A 17 5.11 -7.80 -14.65
C PRO A 17 5.71 -7.99 -16.04
N GLN A 18 6.31 -6.96 -16.65
CA GLN A 18 6.92 -7.06 -17.97
C GLN A 18 8.30 -7.74 -17.97
N ALA A 19 8.95 -7.89 -16.81
CA ALA A 19 10.34 -8.36 -16.70
C ALA A 19 10.55 -9.50 -15.68
N ARG A 20 9.51 -9.89 -14.94
CA ARG A 20 9.61 -10.88 -13.85
C ARG A 20 10.14 -12.25 -14.26
N ASP A 21 9.91 -12.62 -15.51
CA ASP A 21 10.29 -13.91 -16.10
C ASP A 21 11.66 -13.85 -16.81
N ALA A 22 12.42 -12.77 -16.59
CA ALA A 22 13.79 -12.59 -17.04
C ALA A 22 14.78 -12.51 -15.87
N ILE A 23 15.95 -13.10 -16.05
CA ILE A 23 17.11 -13.01 -15.14
C ILE A 23 18.26 -12.43 -15.93
N PHE A 24 19.06 -11.55 -15.33
CA PHE A 24 20.23 -10.98 -15.96
C PHE A 24 21.48 -11.39 -15.19
N TRP A 25 22.54 -11.67 -15.93
CA TRP A 25 23.85 -11.94 -15.38
C TRP A 25 24.89 -11.05 -16.05
N GLU A 26 25.52 -10.20 -15.24
CA GLU A 26 26.67 -9.41 -15.62
C GLU A 26 27.93 -10.04 -15.03
N TYR A 27 28.94 -10.28 -15.87
CA TYR A 27 30.25 -10.77 -15.46
C TYR A 27 31.27 -9.66 -15.68
N SER A 28 32.12 -9.41 -14.68
CA SER A 28 33.29 -8.54 -14.80
C SER A 28 34.56 -9.38 -14.65
N VAL A 29 35.39 -9.42 -15.69
CA VAL A 29 36.60 -10.24 -15.77
C VAL A 29 37.83 -9.34 -15.73
N ALA A 30 38.52 -9.34 -14.60
CA ALA A 30 39.70 -8.51 -14.35
C ALA A 30 41.01 -9.30 -14.47
N ASN A 31 42.00 -8.74 -15.18
CA ASN A 31 43.37 -9.26 -15.20
C ASN A 31 44.19 -8.63 -14.07
N ILE A 32 44.32 -9.37 -12.97
CA ILE A 32 45.12 -9.01 -11.79
C ILE A 32 46.53 -9.62 -11.82
N SER A 33 46.97 -10.10 -12.99
CA SER A 33 48.29 -10.70 -13.17
C SER A 33 49.37 -9.65 -13.47
N ASP A 34 50.65 -10.07 -13.47
CA ASP A 34 51.78 -9.22 -13.87
C ASP A 34 52.01 -9.22 -15.41
N TYR A 35 51.05 -9.71 -16.20
CA TYR A 35 51.20 -9.95 -17.64
C TYR A 35 49.96 -9.54 -18.44
N ASP A 36 50.17 -9.11 -19.67
CA ASP A 36 49.10 -8.97 -20.66
C ASP A 36 48.66 -10.35 -21.18
N LEU A 37 47.36 -10.62 -21.16
CA LEU A 37 46.77 -11.83 -21.74
C LEU A 37 46.30 -11.50 -23.15
N ARG A 38 47.00 -12.00 -24.17
CA ARG A 38 46.80 -11.56 -25.56
C ARG A 38 45.62 -12.23 -26.27
N ASP A 39 45.35 -13.48 -25.90
CA ASP A 39 44.33 -14.32 -26.52
C ASP A 39 43.43 -14.86 -25.41
N VAL A 40 42.39 -14.10 -25.07
CA VAL A 40 41.36 -14.48 -24.09
C VAL A 40 40.03 -14.61 -24.81
N ALA A 41 39.28 -15.67 -24.52
CA ALA A 41 37.90 -15.80 -24.96
C ALA A 41 37.05 -16.12 -23.72
N PHE A 42 35.88 -15.50 -23.64
CA PHE A 42 34.88 -15.79 -22.62
C PHE A 42 33.65 -16.38 -23.29
N GLY A 43 32.95 -17.26 -22.60
CA GLY A 43 31.69 -17.77 -23.10
C GLY A 43 30.90 -18.58 -22.09
N TYR A 44 29.62 -18.72 -22.36
CA TYR A 44 28.67 -19.54 -21.64
C TYR A 44 28.58 -20.92 -22.28
N TRP A 45 28.46 -21.94 -21.44
CA TRP A 45 28.13 -23.30 -21.85
C TRP A 45 26.89 -23.70 -21.05
N LEU A 46 25.78 -23.89 -21.75
CA LEU A 46 24.45 -24.01 -21.16
C LEU A 46 23.85 -25.37 -21.51
N ASP A 47 23.26 -26.03 -20.53
CA ASP A 47 22.58 -27.33 -20.64
C ASP A 47 21.14 -27.12 -20.15
N ASN A 48 20.21 -27.01 -21.09
CA ASN A 48 18.88 -26.46 -20.82
C ASN A 48 17.91 -27.52 -20.27
N SER A 49 18.03 -28.78 -20.74
CA SER A 49 17.26 -29.95 -20.27
C SER A 49 15.79 -29.64 -19.94
N ILE A 50 15.01 -29.21 -20.94
CA ILE A 50 13.62 -28.76 -20.72
C ILE A 50 12.76 -29.96 -20.28
N GLY A 51 11.85 -29.75 -19.32
CA GLY A 51 10.90 -30.80 -18.87
C GLY A 51 11.49 -31.93 -18.02
N GLY A 52 12.76 -32.30 -18.22
CA GLY A 52 13.48 -33.29 -17.42
C GLY A 52 12.99 -34.73 -17.59
N ASP A 53 12.27 -35.04 -18.67
CA ASP A 53 11.68 -36.35 -18.95
C ASP A 53 12.23 -37.07 -20.19
N GLY A 54 13.16 -36.45 -20.95
CA GLY A 54 13.71 -37.11 -22.13
C GLY A 54 14.82 -36.37 -22.87
N ASP A 55 15.18 -36.96 -24.02
CA ASP A 55 15.96 -36.34 -25.09
C ASP A 55 14.97 -35.82 -26.14
N ASP A 56 14.19 -34.78 -25.80
CA ASP A 56 13.09 -34.28 -26.64
C ASP A 56 13.03 -32.76 -26.80
N ASP A 57 14.17 -32.10 -26.58
CA ASP A 57 14.31 -30.66 -26.79
C ASP A 57 14.65 -30.33 -28.25
N LEU A 58 14.13 -29.19 -28.70
CA LEU A 58 14.52 -28.48 -29.91
C LEU A 58 14.97 -27.07 -29.55
N GLY A 59 15.81 -26.47 -30.39
CA GLY A 59 16.26 -25.10 -30.20
C GLY A 59 16.39 -24.33 -31.51
N TYR A 60 16.42 -23.01 -31.40
CA TYR A 60 16.55 -22.08 -32.51
C TYR A 60 17.34 -20.84 -32.07
N PHE A 61 18.19 -20.31 -32.96
CA PHE A 61 18.88 -19.05 -32.74
C PHE A 61 18.43 -17.98 -33.73
N ASN A 62 17.96 -16.86 -33.19
CA ASN A 62 17.58 -15.69 -33.97
C ASN A 62 18.72 -14.67 -33.98
N LYS A 63 19.45 -14.62 -35.11
CA LYS A 63 20.55 -13.65 -35.33
C LYS A 63 20.17 -12.18 -35.27
N GLN A 64 18.89 -11.82 -35.47
CA GLN A 64 18.50 -10.40 -35.50
C GLN A 64 18.35 -9.79 -34.12
N ILE A 65 18.13 -10.62 -33.10
CA ILE A 65 17.90 -10.18 -31.72
C ILE A 65 18.84 -10.90 -30.74
N ASP A 66 19.88 -11.54 -31.28
CA ASP A 66 20.92 -12.31 -30.58
C ASP A 66 20.39 -13.20 -29.44
N MET A 67 19.33 -13.94 -29.75
CA MET A 67 18.64 -14.80 -28.79
C MET A 67 18.53 -16.22 -29.30
N ALA A 68 19.03 -17.18 -28.52
CA ALA A 68 18.69 -18.60 -28.69
C ALA A 68 17.56 -18.97 -27.75
N TYR A 69 16.77 -19.97 -28.11
CA TYR A 69 15.79 -20.53 -27.21
C TYR A 69 15.50 -21.98 -27.53
N SER A 70 15.07 -22.71 -26.51
CA SER A 70 14.79 -24.14 -26.55
C SER A 70 13.47 -24.47 -25.88
N TRP A 71 12.83 -25.54 -26.37
CA TRP A 71 11.54 -26.03 -25.88
C TRP A 71 11.43 -27.54 -26.04
N ASP A 72 10.57 -28.14 -25.22
CA ASP A 72 10.14 -29.53 -25.34
C ASP A 72 9.11 -29.67 -26.47
N ILE A 73 9.36 -30.59 -27.41
CA ILE A 73 8.54 -30.76 -28.62
C ILE A 73 7.06 -31.11 -28.34
N ASN A 74 6.80 -31.74 -27.20
CA ASN A 74 5.50 -32.26 -26.82
C ASN A 74 4.82 -31.38 -25.75
N GLY A 75 5.59 -30.52 -25.07
CA GLY A 75 5.13 -29.56 -24.08
C GLY A 75 4.81 -30.17 -22.70
N ILE A 76 5.30 -31.37 -22.41
CA ILE A 76 4.94 -32.14 -21.22
C ILE A 76 6.21 -32.68 -20.56
N GLY A 77 6.55 -32.11 -19.42
CA GLY A 77 7.70 -32.50 -18.63
C GLY A 77 7.39 -33.60 -17.62
N ALA A 78 8.36 -33.82 -16.72
CA ALA A 78 8.29 -34.80 -15.67
C ALA A 78 7.02 -34.66 -14.81
N GLY A 79 6.32 -35.78 -14.62
CA GLY A 79 5.07 -35.80 -13.85
C GLY A 79 3.83 -35.28 -14.60
N GLY A 80 3.94 -34.98 -15.89
CA GLY A 80 2.83 -34.51 -16.72
C GLY A 80 2.56 -33.01 -16.60
N LEU A 81 3.54 -32.24 -16.10
CA LEU A 81 3.46 -30.79 -15.97
C LEU A 81 3.72 -30.11 -17.33
N PRO A 82 3.06 -28.99 -17.64
CA PRO A 82 3.36 -28.24 -18.85
C PRO A 82 4.78 -27.67 -18.78
N THR A 83 5.49 -27.69 -19.91
CA THR A 83 6.81 -27.05 -20.05
C THR A 83 6.70 -25.67 -20.68
N GLY A 84 7.63 -24.79 -20.32
CA GLY A 84 7.81 -23.49 -20.94
C GLY A 84 8.89 -23.51 -22.02
N VAL A 85 9.25 -22.32 -22.48
CA VAL A 85 10.38 -22.04 -23.37
C VAL A 85 11.45 -21.34 -22.57
N MET A 86 12.71 -21.76 -22.74
CA MET A 86 13.87 -21.12 -22.13
C MET A 86 14.69 -20.44 -23.22
N GLY A 87 14.89 -19.13 -23.10
CA GLY A 87 15.69 -18.32 -24.00
C GLY A 87 16.92 -17.74 -23.32
N PHE A 88 17.98 -17.55 -24.09
CA PHE A 88 19.20 -16.87 -23.70
C PHE A 88 19.49 -15.78 -24.72
N ALA A 89 19.52 -14.53 -24.26
CA ALA A 89 19.87 -13.39 -25.09
C ALA A 89 21.19 -12.80 -24.63
N TYR A 90 22.11 -12.66 -25.57
CA TYR A 90 23.26 -11.79 -25.39
C TYR A 90 22.77 -10.35 -25.61
N LEU A 91 23.12 -9.43 -24.70
CA LEU A 91 22.51 -8.09 -24.69
C LEU A 91 23.26 -7.09 -25.57
N GLU A 92 24.46 -7.45 -26.02
CA GLU A 92 25.31 -6.60 -26.85
C GLU A 92 26.10 -7.39 -27.90
N SER A 93 26.05 -6.96 -29.16
CA SER A 93 26.63 -7.76 -30.25
C SER A 93 26.73 -6.97 -31.55
N PRO A 94 27.90 -6.98 -32.23
CA PRO A 94 29.25 -7.14 -31.70
C PRO A 94 29.90 -5.77 -31.37
N GLY A 95 30.46 -5.58 -30.17
CA GLY A 95 31.39 -4.47 -29.86
C GLY A 95 32.86 -4.94 -29.88
N LEU A 96 33.75 -4.18 -30.53
CA LEU A 96 35.20 -4.32 -30.63
C LEU A 96 35.93 -2.97 -30.49
N ALA A 97 36.08 -2.53 -29.23
CA ALA A 97 36.77 -1.31 -28.74
C ALA A 97 38.08 -0.82 -29.38
N TYR A 98 38.76 -1.61 -30.22
CA TYR A 98 40.11 -1.30 -30.71
C TYR A 98 40.27 -1.35 -32.24
N ASP A 99 39.22 -1.59 -33.01
CA ASP A 99 39.32 -1.72 -34.47
C ASP A 99 38.87 -0.47 -35.26
N TYR A 100 38.30 0.52 -34.57
CA TYR A 100 37.78 1.79 -35.10
C TYR A 100 36.74 1.59 -36.20
N ARG A 101 35.86 0.62 -36.00
CA ARG A 101 34.68 0.39 -36.82
C ARG A 101 33.47 0.48 -35.92
N ASP A 102 32.37 0.78 -36.57
CA ASP A 102 31.03 0.70 -36.03
C ASP A 102 30.58 -0.76 -36.22
N ASN A 103 30.80 -1.60 -35.20
CA ASN A 103 30.57 -3.04 -35.29
C ASN A 103 29.11 -3.40 -34.98
N ASP A 104 28.40 -2.60 -34.19
CA ASP A 104 27.01 -2.80 -33.79
C ASP A 104 26.00 -1.89 -34.54
N ASN A 105 26.48 -0.90 -35.30
CA ASN A 105 25.70 0.06 -36.09
C ASN A 105 24.94 1.09 -35.24
N ASP A 106 25.51 1.51 -34.11
CA ASP A 106 25.00 2.60 -33.29
C ASP A 106 25.36 3.99 -33.85
N GLY A 107 26.24 4.06 -34.86
CA GLY A 107 26.67 5.30 -35.52
C GLY A 107 27.94 5.93 -34.92
N LEU A 108 28.53 5.32 -33.91
CA LEU A 108 29.81 5.64 -33.31
C LEU A 108 30.90 4.68 -33.84
N VAL A 109 32.17 5.06 -33.71
CA VAL A 109 33.32 4.20 -34.09
C VAL A 109 34.36 4.10 -32.99
N ASP A 110 34.19 4.85 -31.91
CA ASP A 110 35.06 4.78 -30.73
C ASP A 110 34.37 3.95 -29.66
N GLU A 111 34.42 2.64 -29.83
CA GLU A 111 33.80 1.65 -28.96
C GLU A 111 34.55 1.46 -27.61
N LYS A 112 35.27 2.50 -27.13
CA LYS A 112 36.10 2.44 -25.92
C LYS A 112 35.35 2.91 -24.69
N ARG A 113 35.30 2.04 -23.68
CA ARG A 113 34.73 2.38 -22.36
C ARG A 113 35.56 3.32 -21.50
N ASP A 114 36.87 3.41 -21.67
CA ASP A 114 37.76 4.13 -20.73
C ASP A 114 38.02 5.59 -21.12
N ASN A 115 37.10 6.21 -21.87
CA ASN A 115 37.20 7.60 -22.26
C ASN A 115 37.02 8.52 -21.03
N GLU A 116 37.95 9.47 -20.84
CA GLU A 116 37.85 10.49 -19.80
C GLU A 116 37.34 11.79 -20.43
N ALA A 117 36.38 12.46 -19.78
CA ALA A 117 35.87 13.75 -20.25
C ALA A 117 36.95 14.84 -20.16
N THR A 118 37.29 15.45 -21.29
CA THR A 118 38.32 16.50 -21.39
C THR A 118 37.81 17.83 -21.95
N ALA A 119 36.78 17.83 -22.79
CA ALA A 119 36.25 19.04 -23.41
C ALA A 119 34.78 18.89 -23.82
N ILE A 120 34.03 20.00 -23.78
CA ILE A 120 32.69 20.08 -24.39
C ILE A 120 32.86 20.26 -25.91
N ILE A 121 32.21 19.38 -26.68
CA ILE A 121 32.18 19.38 -28.14
C ILE A 121 30.78 19.73 -28.67
N GLY A 122 30.67 20.00 -29.97
CA GLY A 122 29.39 20.40 -30.57
C GLY A 122 28.42 19.22 -30.73
N ALA A 123 27.13 19.51 -30.83
CA ALA A 123 26.03 18.52 -30.87
C ALA A 123 26.11 17.36 -31.89
N THR A 124 26.96 17.43 -32.91
CA THR A 124 27.17 16.32 -33.87
C THR A 124 28.65 15.93 -34.03
N GLU A 125 29.54 16.47 -33.20
CA GLU A 125 30.93 16.05 -33.15
C GLU A 125 30.99 14.69 -32.41
N GLY A 126 31.95 13.81 -32.75
CA GLY A 126 31.98 12.42 -32.24
C GLY A 126 31.17 11.42 -33.08
N ILE A 127 29.99 11.83 -33.57
CA ILE A 127 29.09 10.97 -34.36
C ILE A 127 29.60 10.72 -35.79
N THR A 128 29.77 9.45 -36.18
CA THR A 128 30.29 9.07 -37.51
C THR A 128 29.18 8.85 -38.53
N ASP A 129 28.07 8.21 -38.16
CA ASP A 129 26.84 8.12 -38.96
C ASP A 129 25.62 8.64 -38.20
N LEU A 130 25.22 9.87 -38.51
CA LEU A 130 24.11 10.55 -37.86
C LEU A 130 22.76 9.81 -38.01
N ASN A 131 22.50 9.10 -39.11
CA ASN A 131 21.21 8.42 -39.23
C ASN A 131 21.16 7.16 -38.38
N ALA A 132 22.28 6.43 -38.30
CA ALA A 132 22.40 5.26 -37.44
C ALA A 132 22.25 5.67 -35.98
N PHE A 133 22.95 6.73 -35.55
CA PHE A 133 22.84 7.29 -34.21
C PHE A 133 21.41 7.68 -33.81
N LEU A 134 20.73 8.48 -34.64
CA LEU A 134 19.35 8.89 -34.37
C LEU A 134 18.39 7.68 -34.35
N GLU A 135 18.64 6.67 -35.18
CA GLU A 135 17.82 5.45 -35.20
C GLU A 135 18.10 4.55 -33.99
N PHE A 136 19.34 4.44 -33.53
CA PHE A 136 19.75 3.61 -32.41
C PHE A 136 19.20 4.19 -31.10
N TYR A 137 19.60 5.42 -30.76
CA TYR A 137 19.21 6.13 -29.54
C TYR A 137 17.78 6.71 -29.56
N LYS A 138 17.05 6.51 -30.67
CA LYS A 138 15.66 7.00 -30.88
C LYS A 138 15.52 8.52 -30.74
N LEU A 139 16.54 9.26 -31.13
CA LEU A 139 16.59 10.72 -31.06
C LEU A 139 16.16 11.38 -32.38
N ASN A 140 15.77 12.64 -32.30
CA ASN A 140 15.67 13.54 -33.45
C ASN A 140 16.85 14.51 -33.45
N VAL A 141 17.11 15.14 -34.59
CA VAL A 141 18.21 16.13 -34.73
C VAL A 141 18.06 17.29 -33.75
N GLU A 142 16.83 17.63 -33.38
CA GLU A 142 16.51 18.69 -32.42
C GLU A 142 16.84 18.33 -30.96
N ASP A 143 17.01 17.04 -30.66
CA ASP A 143 17.30 16.54 -29.32
C ASP A 143 18.81 16.59 -29.00
N LEU A 144 19.66 16.72 -30.03
CA LEU A 144 21.12 16.78 -29.89
C LEU A 144 21.59 18.10 -29.27
N LYS A 145 22.55 18.02 -28.34
CA LYS A 145 23.09 19.15 -27.57
C LYS A 145 24.63 19.12 -27.52
N ASP A 146 25.22 20.27 -27.22
CA ASP A 146 26.65 20.31 -26.88
C ASP A 146 26.86 19.44 -25.62
N HIS A 147 27.86 18.55 -25.66
CA HIS A 147 28.07 17.47 -24.69
C HIS A 147 29.58 17.28 -24.43
N TRP A 148 29.94 16.49 -23.41
CA TRP A 148 31.34 16.17 -23.15
C TRP A 148 31.87 15.18 -24.20
N ASP A 149 33.13 15.29 -24.57
CA ASP A 149 33.77 14.44 -25.60
C ASP A 149 33.81 12.94 -25.29
N ALA A 150 33.48 12.58 -24.05
CA ALA A 150 33.39 11.21 -23.57
C ALA A 150 32.00 10.89 -23.01
N ASP A 151 30.97 11.69 -23.35
CA ASP A 151 29.51 11.52 -23.11
C ASP A 151 28.85 11.37 -24.50
N GLU A 152 29.12 10.24 -25.16
CA GLU A 152 28.98 10.05 -26.61
C GLU A 152 27.52 9.97 -27.07
N ASP A 153 26.63 9.44 -26.23
CA ASP A 153 25.18 9.38 -26.50
C ASP A 153 24.42 10.66 -26.07
N GLN A 154 25.13 11.56 -25.38
CA GLN A 154 24.68 12.87 -24.91
C GLN A 154 23.59 12.80 -23.84
N ASP A 155 23.48 11.71 -23.07
CA ASP A 155 22.42 11.57 -22.09
C ASP A 155 22.79 12.09 -20.69
N TRP A 156 24.07 12.35 -20.40
CA TRP A 156 24.53 12.97 -19.16
C TRP A 156 23.94 14.38 -18.95
N GLN A 157 23.44 14.64 -17.74
CA GLN A 157 22.79 15.90 -17.38
C GLN A 157 23.56 16.65 -16.29
N ASP A 158 23.96 17.87 -16.62
CA ASP A 158 24.54 18.80 -15.66
C ASP A 158 23.51 19.26 -14.61
N GLY A 159 23.95 19.48 -13.37
CA GLY A 159 23.12 19.98 -12.29
C GLY A 159 23.11 21.51 -12.16
N GLU A 160 22.07 22.05 -11.54
CA GLU A 160 21.84 23.46 -11.25
C GLU A 160 22.11 23.81 -9.77
N ASP A 161 23.33 24.27 -9.46
CA ASP A 161 23.64 24.88 -8.15
C ASP A 161 23.08 26.31 -8.10
N LEU A 162 21.84 26.45 -7.64
CA LEU A 162 21.09 27.71 -7.65
C LEU A 162 21.69 28.75 -6.69
N ASN A 163 22.31 28.29 -5.61
CA ASN A 163 22.82 29.16 -4.56
C ASN A 163 24.35 29.41 -4.64
N GLY A 164 25.06 28.62 -5.45
CA GLY A 164 26.48 28.76 -5.75
C GLY A 164 27.38 28.36 -4.58
N ASP A 165 26.93 27.47 -3.69
CA ASP A 165 27.69 27.01 -2.52
C ASP A 165 28.52 25.75 -2.78
N GLY A 166 28.41 25.16 -3.97
CA GLY A 166 29.14 23.97 -4.40
C GLY A 166 28.68 22.68 -3.71
N ILE A 167 27.43 22.63 -3.25
CA ILE A 167 26.80 21.47 -2.62
C ILE A 167 25.36 21.38 -3.09
N TYR A 168 24.95 20.30 -3.73
CA TYR A 168 23.55 20.15 -4.12
C TYR A 168 22.62 20.00 -2.90
N GLN A 169 21.45 20.63 -2.97
CA GLN A 169 20.40 20.49 -1.97
C GLN A 169 19.17 19.80 -2.56
N LEU A 170 18.32 19.26 -1.68
CA LEU A 170 17.08 18.53 -2.06
C LEU A 170 16.08 19.37 -2.87
N SER A 171 16.25 20.69 -2.90
CA SER A 171 15.45 21.64 -3.68
C SER A 171 16.07 22.02 -5.03
N GLU A 172 17.26 21.53 -5.34
CA GLU A 172 18.02 21.82 -6.54
C GLU A 172 18.01 20.60 -7.46
N ASN A 173 18.17 20.83 -8.77
CA ASN A 173 18.32 19.74 -9.73
C ASN A 173 19.80 19.38 -9.81
N TYR A 174 20.21 18.26 -9.26
CA TYR A 174 21.62 17.83 -9.29
C TYR A 174 22.01 17.08 -10.56
N GLY A 175 21.05 16.75 -11.44
CA GLY A 175 21.32 15.99 -12.66
C GLY A 175 22.03 14.67 -12.37
N ASP A 176 23.07 14.39 -13.16
CA ASP A 176 23.97 13.24 -13.03
C ASP A 176 25.29 13.60 -12.32
N ASP A 177 25.52 14.87 -11.97
CA ASP A 177 26.72 15.41 -11.28
C ASP A 177 26.69 15.13 -9.75
N ILE A 178 26.46 13.88 -9.38
CA ILE A 178 26.31 13.45 -7.98
C ILE A 178 27.54 12.71 -7.43
N GLY A 179 28.66 12.77 -8.14
CA GLY A 179 29.90 12.14 -7.75
C GLY A 179 30.01 10.66 -8.08
N ILE A 180 31.23 10.12 -7.94
CA ILE A 180 31.57 8.76 -8.36
C ILE A 180 30.92 7.67 -7.50
N ASP A 181 30.39 8.02 -6.32
CA ASP A 181 29.61 7.10 -5.49
C ASP A 181 28.15 6.97 -5.97
N GLY A 182 27.70 7.89 -6.82
CA GLY A 182 26.39 7.89 -7.46
C GLY A 182 25.22 8.15 -6.49
N VAL A 183 25.44 8.83 -5.36
CA VAL A 183 24.42 9.06 -4.32
C VAL A 183 24.14 10.55 -4.14
N GLY A 184 22.91 10.97 -4.44
CA GLY A 184 22.50 12.38 -4.35
C GLY A 184 21.76 12.78 -3.05
N PRO A 185 21.58 14.10 -2.81
CA PRO A 185 20.81 14.62 -1.68
C PRO A 185 19.36 14.08 -1.61
N GLY A 186 19.01 13.40 -0.52
CA GLY A 186 17.67 12.86 -0.27
C GLY A 186 17.57 11.34 -0.34
N GLU A 187 18.63 10.69 -0.82
CA GLU A 187 18.76 9.24 -0.79
C GLU A 187 19.16 8.72 0.59
N LEU A 188 18.77 7.48 0.89
CA LEU A 188 18.95 6.87 2.23
C LEU A 188 20.41 6.82 2.69
N ASN A 189 21.36 6.79 1.75
CA ASN A 189 22.79 6.63 2.01
C ASN A 189 23.62 7.89 1.80
N TYR A 190 23.00 9.04 1.51
CA TYR A 190 23.72 10.29 1.30
C TYR A 190 24.31 10.82 2.61
N ASN A 191 25.65 10.84 2.71
CA ASN A 191 26.37 11.30 3.90
C ASN A 191 26.95 12.72 3.75
N GLY A 192 26.64 13.40 2.64
CA GLY A 192 27.22 14.67 2.20
C GLY A 192 28.16 14.47 1.01
N PRO A 193 28.73 15.57 0.48
CA PRO A 193 29.42 15.53 -0.80
C PRO A 193 30.65 14.63 -0.87
N ASP A 194 30.89 14.12 -2.08
CA ASP A 194 32.02 13.24 -2.37
C ASP A 194 33.38 13.87 -2.00
N LEU A 195 34.19 13.10 -1.26
CA LEU A 195 35.42 13.63 -0.62
C LEU A 195 36.54 13.96 -1.61
N ASP A 196 36.50 13.41 -2.81
CA ASP A 196 37.42 13.70 -3.91
C ASP A 196 36.99 14.92 -4.76
N GLY A 197 35.76 15.42 -4.57
CA GLY A 197 35.23 16.59 -5.23
C GLY A 197 34.67 16.34 -6.63
N SER A 198 34.21 15.11 -6.89
CA SER A 198 33.47 14.80 -8.12
C SER A 198 32.07 15.42 -8.13
N GLU A 199 31.37 15.47 -7.00
CA GLU A 199 30.03 16.07 -6.93
C GLU A 199 30.03 17.60 -7.11
N CYS A 200 29.06 18.12 -7.87
CA CYS A 200 28.79 19.54 -8.11
C CYS A 200 29.96 20.27 -8.80
N ASN A 201 30.67 19.57 -9.69
CA ASN A 201 31.81 20.12 -10.41
C ASN A 201 31.54 20.43 -11.90
N HIS A 202 30.31 20.17 -12.35
CA HIS A 202 29.78 20.34 -13.71
C HIS A 202 30.54 19.54 -14.76
N LYS A 203 31.07 18.38 -14.39
CA LYS A 203 31.89 17.56 -15.27
C LYS A 203 31.71 16.06 -14.94
N PRO A 204 31.37 15.22 -15.92
CA PRO A 204 31.29 13.79 -15.70
C PRO A 204 32.62 13.22 -15.20
N ASP A 205 32.56 12.42 -14.14
CA ASP A 205 33.72 11.84 -13.48
C ASP A 205 33.70 10.31 -13.40
N PHE A 206 34.87 9.72 -13.67
CA PHE A 206 35.12 8.28 -13.69
C PHE A 206 36.45 7.97 -12.99
N LEU A 207 36.47 6.90 -12.19
CA LEU A 207 37.70 6.34 -11.63
C LEU A 207 37.70 4.81 -11.71
N GLU A 208 38.60 4.27 -12.54
CA GLU A 208 38.70 2.83 -12.81
C GLU A 208 38.83 2.00 -11.51
N GLY A 209 37.89 1.09 -11.30
CA GLY A 209 37.84 0.20 -10.14
C GLY A 209 37.35 0.85 -8.84
N VAL A 210 36.90 2.12 -8.88
CA VAL A 210 36.27 2.81 -7.74
C VAL A 210 34.79 3.08 -8.03
N GLY A 211 34.48 3.87 -9.06
CA GLY A 211 33.11 4.36 -9.31
C GLY A 211 33.04 5.32 -10.48
N CYS A 212 31.82 5.74 -10.81
CA CYS A 212 31.49 6.59 -11.94
C CYS A 212 30.12 7.22 -11.72
N GLU A 213 29.91 8.43 -12.23
CA GLU A 213 28.63 9.12 -12.17
C GLU A 213 27.54 8.43 -13.02
N PRO A 214 26.25 8.57 -12.67
CA PRO A 214 25.13 8.16 -13.53
C PRO A 214 25.31 8.57 -14.99
N ASN A 215 24.80 7.77 -15.95
CA ASN A 215 24.76 8.16 -17.37
C ASN A 215 26.14 8.59 -17.90
N PHE A 216 27.20 7.89 -17.47
CA PHE A 216 28.56 8.13 -17.95
C PHE A 216 29.41 6.85 -17.81
N ASN A 217 30.22 6.57 -18.83
CA ASN A 217 31.30 5.58 -18.81
C ASN A 217 30.85 4.22 -18.22
N THR A 218 31.42 3.73 -17.10
CA THR A 218 31.12 2.35 -16.66
C THR A 218 29.72 2.12 -16.08
N THR A 219 28.97 3.20 -15.87
CA THR A 219 27.60 3.24 -15.37
C THR A 219 26.58 3.54 -16.46
N ASP A 220 27.03 3.95 -17.66
CA ASP A 220 26.24 4.01 -18.89
C ASP A 220 26.61 2.84 -19.80
N VAL A 221 25.63 1.96 -20.01
CA VAL A 221 25.79 0.77 -20.82
C VAL A 221 25.59 1.08 -22.30
N SER A 222 24.84 2.13 -22.63
CA SER A 222 24.60 2.61 -24.00
C SER A 222 25.86 3.19 -24.63
N GLU A 223 26.65 3.90 -23.83
CA GLU A 223 27.91 4.52 -24.24
C GLU A 223 29.11 3.55 -24.22
N SER A 224 29.02 2.45 -23.44
CA SER A 224 30.20 1.67 -23.07
C SER A 224 30.13 0.20 -23.51
N ASP A 225 30.60 -0.08 -24.73
CA ASP A 225 30.59 -1.42 -25.33
C ASP A 225 31.29 -2.50 -24.49
N MET A 226 30.52 -3.52 -24.13
CA MET A 226 30.96 -4.78 -23.57
C MET A 226 31.61 -5.70 -24.63
N VAL A 227 32.14 -6.83 -24.18
CA VAL A 227 32.66 -7.83 -25.12
C VAL A 227 31.48 -8.49 -25.83
N GLY A 228 31.28 -8.15 -27.11
CA GLY A 228 30.16 -8.62 -27.91
C GLY A 228 30.21 -10.10 -28.32
N LEU A 229 29.05 -10.64 -28.69
CA LEU A 229 28.90 -12.00 -29.21
C LEU A 229 29.53 -12.10 -30.61
N THR A 230 30.47 -13.03 -30.77
CA THR A 230 31.09 -13.32 -32.10
C THR A 230 31.09 -14.81 -32.40
N ALA A 231 30.82 -15.68 -31.43
CA ALA A 231 30.72 -17.11 -31.62
C ALA A 231 29.44 -17.66 -30.98
N PHE A 232 28.61 -18.35 -31.77
CA PHE A 232 27.45 -19.11 -31.30
C PHE A 232 27.41 -20.49 -31.93
N ARG A 233 27.21 -21.51 -31.10
CA ARG A 233 26.90 -22.87 -31.53
C ARG A 233 25.93 -23.56 -30.60
N MET A 234 25.04 -24.35 -31.20
CA MET A 234 24.17 -25.28 -30.49
C MET A 234 24.48 -26.71 -30.94
N PHE A 235 24.51 -27.68 -30.04
CA PHE A 235 24.77 -29.09 -30.38
C PHE A 235 24.26 -30.07 -29.31
N PRO A 236 24.01 -31.34 -29.65
CA PRO A 236 23.60 -32.36 -28.68
C PRO A 236 24.64 -32.59 -27.59
N ILE A 237 24.19 -32.92 -26.38
CA ILE A 237 25.08 -33.17 -25.24
C ILE A 237 26.19 -34.18 -25.61
N PRO A 238 27.48 -33.80 -25.57
CA PRO A 238 28.55 -34.67 -26.02
C PRO A 238 28.79 -35.80 -25.01
N SER A 239 29.39 -36.91 -25.45
CA SER A 239 29.71 -38.02 -24.55
C SER A 239 30.59 -37.59 -23.38
N HIS A 240 30.19 -37.96 -22.16
CA HIS A 240 30.96 -37.74 -20.93
C HIS A 240 32.26 -38.57 -20.88
N ALA A 241 32.43 -39.53 -21.80
CA ALA A 241 33.64 -40.35 -21.88
C ALA A 241 34.90 -39.48 -22.03
N PRO A 242 36.07 -39.91 -21.52
CA PRO A 242 37.32 -39.22 -21.76
C PRO A 242 37.65 -39.21 -23.27
N SER A 243 37.72 -38.02 -23.87
CA SER A 243 38.08 -37.79 -25.27
C SER A 243 38.66 -36.39 -25.37
N ASN A 244 39.62 -36.15 -26.27
CA ASN A 244 40.14 -34.80 -26.54
C ASN A 244 39.42 -34.12 -27.73
N GLU A 245 38.45 -34.80 -28.34
CA GLU A 245 37.76 -34.34 -29.56
C GLU A 245 36.32 -33.89 -29.28
N THR A 246 35.75 -34.22 -28.12
CA THR A 246 34.39 -33.82 -27.78
C THR A 246 34.36 -32.37 -27.28
N THR A 247 33.31 -31.63 -27.62
CA THR A 247 33.04 -30.25 -27.20
C THR A 247 32.57 -30.14 -25.74
N TRP A 248 33.05 -31.05 -24.89
CA TRP A 248 32.85 -30.99 -23.43
C TRP A 248 33.82 -29.97 -22.83
N PHE A 249 33.37 -29.11 -21.90
CA PHE A 249 34.16 -28.00 -21.34
C PHE A 249 35.49 -28.40 -20.67
N LYS A 250 35.66 -29.67 -20.28
CA LYS A 250 36.92 -30.23 -19.75
C LYS A 250 38.03 -30.35 -20.80
N ASN A 251 37.70 -30.20 -22.08
CA ASN A 251 38.60 -30.39 -23.22
C ASN A 251 39.00 -29.04 -23.82
N ASP A 252 39.98 -28.38 -23.21
CA ASP A 252 40.40 -27.02 -23.54
C ASP A 252 40.61 -26.78 -25.04
N GLN A 253 41.27 -27.70 -25.76
CA GLN A 253 41.56 -27.55 -27.18
C GLN A 253 40.30 -27.62 -28.06
N ALA A 254 39.37 -28.52 -27.74
CA ALA A 254 38.11 -28.65 -28.48
C ALA A 254 37.21 -27.44 -28.19
N MET A 255 37.15 -27.01 -26.93
CA MET A 255 36.39 -25.84 -26.53
C MET A 255 36.95 -24.55 -27.15
N TRP A 256 38.27 -24.38 -27.20
CA TRP A 256 38.91 -23.26 -27.89
C TRP A 256 38.56 -23.21 -29.39
N GLY A 257 38.37 -24.36 -30.04
CA GLY A 257 37.90 -24.44 -31.43
C GLY A 257 36.42 -24.07 -31.63
N VAL A 258 35.65 -23.94 -30.53
CA VAL A 258 34.27 -23.46 -30.54
C VAL A 258 34.24 -21.97 -30.20
N ILE A 259 34.84 -21.57 -29.07
CA ILE A 259 34.75 -20.19 -28.57
C ILE A 259 35.73 -19.23 -29.25
N GLY A 260 36.86 -19.72 -29.75
CA GLY A 260 37.93 -18.90 -30.33
C GLY A 260 37.76 -18.58 -31.82
N VAL A 261 36.59 -18.81 -32.40
CA VAL A 261 36.30 -18.64 -33.84
C VAL A 261 35.07 -17.77 -34.02
N ASP A 262 35.19 -16.72 -34.83
CA ASP A 262 34.06 -15.89 -35.26
C ASP A 262 33.11 -16.69 -36.17
N SER A 263 31.98 -17.13 -35.64
CA SER A 263 31.01 -18.02 -36.29
C SER A 263 29.68 -18.08 -35.55
N LEU A 264 28.58 -17.71 -36.21
CA LEU A 264 27.21 -17.83 -35.70
C LEU A 264 26.44 -18.94 -36.45
N GLU A 265 26.30 -20.11 -35.84
CA GLU A 265 25.61 -21.28 -36.43
C GLU A 265 24.20 -21.46 -35.85
N GLU A 266 23.15 -21.14 -36.65
CA GLU A 266 21.78 -20.92 -36.17
C GLU A 266 20.98 -22.13 -35.70
N TYR A 267 21.38 -23.36 -36.02
CA TYR A 267 20.43 -24.47 -35.94
C TYR A 267 21.03 -25.87 -36.01
N VAL A 268 20.41 -26.80 -35.27
CA VAL A 268 20.61 -28.24 -35.39
C VAL A 268 19.23 -28.94 -35.39
N ASP A 269 18.80 -29.53 -36.51
CA ASP A 269 17.59 -30.37 -36.63
C ASP A 269 17.69 -31.70 -35.84
N ASN A 270 18.05 -31.65 -34.56
CA ASN A 270 18.22 -32.85 -33.76
C ASN A 270 17.48 -32.74 -32.44
N VAL A 271 16.40 -33.50 -32.34
CA VAL A 271 15.65 -33.72 -31.09
C VAL A 271 16.57 -34.48 -30.13
N SER A 272 16.99 -33.83 -29.05
CA SER A 272 17.98 -34.33 -28.09
C SER A 272 18.02 -33.41 -26.87
N ASN A 273 18.69 -33.79 -25.78
CA ASN A 273 19.19 -32.76 -24.86
C ASN A 273 20.27 -31.90 -25.57
N LEU A 274 20.09 -30.58 -25.55
CA LEU A 274 20.88 -29.60 -26.29
C LEU A 274 21.80 -28.78 -25.37
N VAL A 275 22.96 -28.46 -25.91
CA VAL A 275 23.94 -27.56 -25.32
C VAL A 275 24.05 -26.33 -26.20
N GLU A 276 24.00 -25.15 -25.58
CA GLU A 276 24.22 -23.86 -26.23
C GLU A 276 25.55 -23.28 -25.77
N VAL A 277 26.33 -22.76 -26.71
CA VAL A 277 27.60 -22.08 -26.44
C VAL A 277 27.55 -20.69 -27.06
N PHE A 278 27.55 -19.68 -26.19
CA PHE A 278 27.71 -18.28 -26.53
C PHE A 278 29.13 -17.86 -26.15
N ALA A 279 29.86 -17.20 -27.04
CA ALA A 279 31.20 -16.75 -26.69
C ALA A 279 31.63 -15.49 -27.43
N SER A 280 32.54 -14.78 -26.77
CA SER A 280 33.45 -13.86 -27.43
C SER A 280 34.50 -14.65 -28.20
N GLY A 281 34.88 -14.14 -29.35
CA GLY A 281 36.12 -14.48 -30.01
C GLY A 281 37.31 -14.03 -29.16
N PRO A 282 38.54 -14.34 -29.60
CA PRO A 282 39.75 -13.95 -28.88
C PRO A 282 39.92 -12.43 -28.82
N PHE A 283 40.04 -11.87 -27.62
CA PHE A 283 40.35 -10.47 -27.36
C PHE A 283 41.57 -10.33 -26.42
N PRO A 284 42.29 -9.20 -26.46
CA PRO A 284 43.38 -8.92 -25.53
C PRO A 284 42.84 -8.38 -24.19
N LEU A 285 43.23 -9.00 -23.07
CA LEU A 285 42.96 -8.52 -21.72
C LEU A 285 44.27 -8.05 -21.05
N TYR A 286 44.55 -6.75 -21.15
CA TYR A 286 45.79 -6.15 -20.64
C TYR A 286 45.90 -6.16 -19.11
N GLN A 287 47.12 -6.08 -18.60
CA GLN A 287 47.36 -6.02 -17.15
C GLN A 287 46.57 -4.86 -16.51
N GLY A 288 45.81 -5.16 -15.46
CA GLY A 288 45.02 -4.19 -14.70
C GLY A 288 43.60 -3.96 -15.23
N ARG A 289 43.31 -4.35 -16.48
CA ARG A 289 42.01 -4.09 -17.12
C ARG A 289 40.89 -5.01 -16.64
N VAL A 290 39.67 -4.53 -16.78
CA VAL A 290 38.42 -5.25 -16.54
C VAL A 290 37.55 -5.21 -17.79
N GLU A 291 37.09 -6.37 -18.23
CA GLU A 291 36.13 -6.50 -19.34
C GLU A 291 34.79 -7.01 -18.81
N ARG A 292 33.67 -6.58 -19.39
CA ARG A 292 32.33 -6.99 -18.95
C ARG A 292 31.57 -7.72 -20.05
N ILE A 293 30.65 -8.58 -19.63
CA ILE A 293 29.74 -9.33 -20.49
C ILE A 293 28.39 -9.44 -19.78
N SER A 294 27.31 -9.19 -20.51
CA SER A 294 25.94 -9.30 -20.00
C SER A 294 25.10 -10.27 -20.82
N MET A 295 24.32 -11.09 -20.13
CA MET A 295 23.41 -12.05 -20.72
C MET A 295 22.10 -12.07 -19.94
N SER A 296 20.98 -12.25 -20.63
CA SER A 296 19.69 -12.47 -19.99
C SER A 296 19.16 -13.88 -20.30
N GLU A 297 18.64 -14.53 -19.26
CA GLU A 297 17.80 -15.72 -19.36
C GLU A 297 16.34 -15.27 -19.41
N LEU A 298 15.56 -15.74 -20.38
CA LEU A 298 14.20 -15.31 -20.65
C LEU A 298 13.28 -16.53 -20.65
N HIS A 299 12.16 -16.46 -19.92
CA HIS A 299 11.25 -17.59 -19.78
C HIS A 299 9.85 -17.21 -20.23
N SER A 300 9.20 -18.06 -21.01
CA SER A 300 7.83 -17.83 -21.48
C SER A 300 7.04 -19.13 -21.63
N TYR A 301 5.72 -19.00 -21.77
CA TYR A 301 4.86 -20.07 -22.27
C TYR A 301 4.36 -19.71 -23.66
N ASP A 302 5.15 -20.04 -24.68
CA ASP A 302 4.78 -19.82 -26.07
C ASP A 302 4.01 -21.01 -26.70
N PRO A 303 3.07 -20.78 -27.62
CA PRO A 303 2.33 -21.85 -28.27
C PRO A 303 3.24 -22.79 -29.09
N LEU A 304 3.14 -24.10 -28.84
CA LEU A 304 3.89 -25.14 -29.57
C LEU A 304 3.70 -25.08 -31.09
N GLU A 305 2.54 -24.62 -31.59
CA GLU A 305 2.28 -24.43 -33.01
C GLU A 305 3.23 -23.41 -33.64
N GLY A 306 3.51 -22.32 -32.93
CA GLY A 306 4.45 -21.29 -33.36
C GLY A 306 5.89 -21.78 -33.31
N LEU A 307 6.27 -22.37 -32.18
CA LEU A 307 7.62 -22.92 -31.95
C LEU A 307 7.97 -24.02 -32.96
N SER A 308 7.01 -24.87 -33.31
CA SER A 308 7.21 -25.97 -34.27
C SER A 308 6.99 -25.57 -35.74
N SER A 309 6.70 -24.29 -36.02
CA SER A 309 6.54 -23.78 -37.39
C SER A 309 7.89 -23.61 -38.08
N GLU A 310 7.90 -23.47 -39.41
CA GLU A 310 9.14 -23.20 -40.19
C GLU A 310 9.84 -21.90 -39.76
N ASN A 311 9.12 -20.96 -39.14
CA ASN A 311 9.64 -19.67 -38.70
C ASN A 311 9.99 -19.65 -37.21
N HIS A 312 9.72 -20.73 -36.46
CA HIS A 312 9.93 -20.82 -35.01
C HIS A 312 9.46 -19.53 -34.28
N THR A 313 8.16 -19.24 -34.29
CA THR A 313 7.67 -17.98 -33.69
C THR A 313 7.41 -18.15 -32.20
N ALA A 314 8.02 -17.29 -31.38
CA ALA A 314 7.84 -17.22 -29.93
C ALA A 314 7.42 -15.78 -29.51
N PRO A 315 6.17 -15.35 -29.80
CA PRO A 315 5.75 -13.97 -29.58
C PRO A 315 5.91 -13.46 -28.15
N ALA A 316 5.62 -14.27 -27.12
CA ALA A 316 5.76 -13.84 -25.73
C ALA A 316 7.25 -13.66 -25.37
N LEU A 317 8.10 -14.60 -25.80
CA LEU A 317 9.55 -14.49 -25.61
C LEU A 317 10.16 -13.29 -26.35
N TYR A 318 9.70 -12.98 -27.57
CA TYR A 318 10.18 -11.83 -28.33
C TYR A 318 9.79 -10.50 -27.67
N GLU A 319 8.60 -10.42 -27.09
CA GLU A 319 8.19 -9.23 -26.33
C GLU A 319 9.01 -9.09 -25.04
N LEU A 320 9.28 -10.19 -24.34
CA LEU A 320 10.15 -10.18 -23.16
C LEU A 320 11.58 -9.74 -23.51
N LYS A 321 12.16 -10.22 -24.63
CA LYS A 321 13.46 -9.74 -25.13
C LYS A 321 13.46 -8.25 -25.41
N ARG A 322 12.37 -7.71 -25.98
CA ARG A 322 12.25 -6.27 -26.23
C ARG A 322 12.28 -5.47 -24.93
N ILE A 323 11.60 -5.92 -23.87
CA ILE A 323 11.64 -5.28 -22.55
C ILE A 323 13.03 -5.41 -21.91
N VAL A 324 13.62 -6.60 -21.98
CA VAL A 324 14.98 -6.87 -21.47
C VAL A 324 16.01 -5.95 -22.12
N GLN A 325 15.88 -5.70 -23.42
CA GLN A 325 16.73 -4.77 -24.16
C GLN A 325 16.58 -3.33 -23.64
N VAL A 326 15.35 -2.86 -23.38
CA VAL A 326 15.12 -1.54 -22.80
C VAL A 326 15.74 -1.41 -21.40
N ILE A 327 15.67 -2.46 -20.57
CA ILE A 327 16.30 -2.47 -19.23
C ILE A 327 17.82 -2.35 -19.36
N TYR A 328 18.41 -3.04 -20.35
CA TYR A 328 19.83 -2.98 -20.64
C TYR A 328 20.27 -1.58 -21.04
N GLU A 329 19.59 -0.96 -22.01
CA GLU A 329 19.80 0.41 -22.53
C GLU A 329 19.39 1.54 -21.55
N LYS A 330 19.03 1.15 -20.32
CA LYS A 330 18.71 2.06 -19.22
C LYS A 330 19.56 1.71 -18.00
N ASP A 331 20.76 1.16 -18.21
CA ASP A 331 21.74 0.84 -17.17
C ASP A 331 21.26 -0.11 -16.09
N TYR A 332 20.39 -1.05 -16.47
CA TYR A 332 19.70 -1.93 -15.52
C TYR A 332 18.88 -1.12 -14.49
N ARG A 333 18.46 0.10 -14.83
CA ARG A 333 17.47 0.87 -14.08
C ARG A 333 16.10 0.60 -14.70
N PHE A 334 15.16 0.22 -13.85
CA PHE A 334 13.79 -0.05 -14.26
C PHE A 334 12.85 0.32 -13.12
N ALA A 335 11.57 0.53 -13.47
CA ALA A 335 10.54 0.89 -12.50
C ALA A 335 10.57 -0.01 -11.26
N GLN A 336 10.60 0.62 -10.09
CA GLN A 336 10.63 -0.05 -8.82
C GLN A 336 9.27 0.07 -8.16
N PRO A 337 8.75 -1.00 -7.53
CA PRO A 337 7.50 -0.89 -6.80
C PRO A 337 7.66 0.07 -5.62
N PRO A 338 6.56 0.65 -5.12
CA PRO A 338 6.59 1.54 -3.96
C PRO A 338 7.26 0.94 -2.73
N GLU A 339 7.65 1.76 -1.77
CA GLU A 339 8.22 1.29 -0.50
C GLU A 339 7.33 0.24 0.16
N MET A 340 7.89 -0.92 0.46
CA MET A 340 7.10 -2.06 0.91
C MET A 340 6.43 -1.77 2.27
N PRO A 341 5.10 -1.94 2.42
CA PRO A 341 4.42 -1.69 3.68
C PRO A 341 4.69 -2.79 4.71
N THR A 342 4.52 -2.47 5.99
CA THR A 342 4.59 -3.43 7.11
C THR A 342 3.19 -3.82 7.56
N ILE A 343 2.82 -5.09 7.43
CA ILE A 343 1.51 -5.60 7.83
C ILE A 343 1.51 -6.11 9.28
N THR A 344 0.40 -5.87 9.98
CA THR A 344 0.03 -6.53 11.23
C THR A 344 -1.31 -7.22 11.06
N ALA A 345 -1.44 -8.43 11.59
CA ALA A 345 -2.69 -9.17 11.52
C ALA A 345 -3.17 -9.61 12.91
N THR A 346 -4.47 -9.42 13.16
CA THR A 346 -5.15 -9.81 14.40
C THR A 346 -6.17 -10.90 14.10
N ALA A 347 -5.95 -12.09 14.68
CA ALA A 347 -6.89 -13.20 14.62
C ALA A 347 -8.12 -12.95 15.49
N GLY A 348 -9.29 -13.33 14.98
CA GLY A 348 -10.53 -13.32 15.74
C GLY A 348 -11.45 -14.48 15.35
N ASP A 349 -12.61 -14.55 16.01
CA ASP A 349 -13.60 -15.59 15.75
C ASP A 349 -14.27 -15.39 14.38
N ASN A 350 -13.95 -16.28 13.43
CA ASN A 350 -14.36 -16.25 12.02
C ASN A 350 -13.98 -14.94 11.31
N LYS A 351 -12.91 -14.28 11.75
CA LYS A 351 -12.41 -13.06 11.11
C LYS A 351 -10.91 -12.88 11.29
N VAL A 352 -10.29 -12.19 10.34
CA VAL A 352 -8.93 -11.64 10.45
C VAL A 352 -8.99 -10.15 10.16
N ILE A 353 -8.32 -9.36 11.00
CA ILE A 353 -8.18 -7.91 10.79
C ILE A 353 -6.73 -7.66 10.41
N LEU A 354 -6.52 -7.03 9.25
CA LEU A 354 -5.22 -6.63 8.73
C LEU A 354 -5.10 -5.11 8.86
N THR A 355 -3.93 -4.65 9.28
CA THR A 355 -3.58 -3.23 9.32
C THR A 355 -2.15 -3.05 8.83
N TRP A 356 -1.81 -1.95 8.18
CA TRP A 356 -0.44 -1.69 7.70
C TRP A 356 -0.02 -0.23 7.91
N ASP A 357 1.26 0.08 7.70
CA ASP A 357 1.81 1.43 7.79
C ASP A 357 1.64 2.22 6.48
N ASP A 358 1.84 3.54 6.53
CA ASP A 358 1.67 4.47 5.41
C ASP A 358 2.98 4.79 4.68
N ILE A 359 3.98 3.91 4.78
CA ILE A 359 5.31 4.19 4.22
C ILE A 359 5.30 4.26 2.69
N ALA A 360 4.49 3.43 2.03
CA ALA A 360 4.41 3.38 0.58
C ALA A 360 3.81 4.67 0.00
N ASP A 361 2.73 5.18 0.59
CA ASP A 361 2.03 6.37 0.13
C ASP A 361 2.71 7.68 0.55
N THR A 362 3.62 7.67 1.54
CA THR A 362 4.28 8.89 2.02
C THR A 362 5.75 9.02 1.64
N LYS A 363 6.49 7.92 1.49
CA LYS A 363 7.96 7.94 1.37
C LYS A 363 8.53 7.37 0.08
N THR A 364 7.72 6.72 -0.76
CA THR A 364 8.19 6.19 -2.05
C THR A 364 8.69 7.32 -2.93
N ARG A 365 9.86 7.14 -3.54
CA ARG A 365 10.40 7.99 -4.59
C ARG A 365 11.07 7.06 -5.60
N ASP A 366 10.58 7.02 -6.84
CA ASP A 366 11.17 6.18 -7.88
C ASP A 366 12.10 7.03 -8.78
N PRO A 367 13.43 6.79 -8.76
CA PRO A 367 14.38 7.47 -9.64
C PRO A 367 14.05 7.31 -11.12
N PHE A 368 13.46 6.19 -11.53
CA PHE A 368 13.13 5.90 -12.93
C PHE A 368 12.10 6.87 -13.52
N VAL A 369 11.23 7.46 -12.70
CA VAL A 369 10.23 8.46 -13.11
C VAL A 369 10.56 9.87 -12.61
N GLY A 370 11.84 10.17 -12.37
CA GLY A 370 12.30 11.50 -11.97
C GLY A 370 12.19 11.78 -10.46
N ASN A 371 12.35 10.73 -9.64
CA ASN A 371 12.37 10.80 -8.17
C ASN A 371 11.06 11.36 -7.57
N ILE A 372 9.93 11.11 -8.25
CA ILE A 372 8.58 11.46 -7.77
C ILE A 372 7.96 10.28 -7.01
N ASN A 373 6.95 10.57 -6.18
CA ASN A 373 6.12 9.51 -5.59
C ASN A 373 4.98 9.19 -6.55
N ASP A 374 5.10 8.08 -7.26
CA ASP A 374 4.14 7.56 -8.22
C ASP A 374 3.25 6.44 -7.65
N PHE A 375 3.21 6.32 -6.32
CA PHE A 375 2.29 5.42 -5.61
C PHE A 375 0.83 5.64 -6.06
N GLU A 376 0.12 4.55 -6.32
CA GLU A 376 -1.30 4.57 -6.73
C GLU A 376 -2.22 3.89 -5.71
N GLY A 377 -1.82 2.75 -5.15
CA GLY A 377 -2.72 2.04 -4.22
C GLY A 377 -2.16 0.80 -3.55
N TYR A 378 -3.05 0.12 -2.82
CA TYR A 378 -2.78 -1.14 -2.12
C TYR A 378 -3.69 -2.27 -2.61
N LYS A 379 -3.15 -3.48 -2.71
CA LYS A 379 -3.90 -4.73 -2.92
C LYS A 379 -3.65 -5.69 -1.78
N ILE A 380 -4.66 -6.47 -1.43
CA ILE A 380 -4.54 -7.58 -0.48
C ILE A 380 -4.80 -8.89 -1.19
N TYR A 381 -3.79 -9.76 -1.15
CA TYR A 381 -3.89 -11.14 -1.57
C TYR A 381 -4.08 -12.04 -0.35
N ARG A 382 -4.85 -13.10 -0.53
CA ARG A 382 -5.02 -14.14 0.47
C ARG A 382 -4.89 -15.50 -0.19
N SER A 383 -4.10 -16.36 0.42
CA SER A 383 -4.06 -17.78 0.09
C SER A 383 -4.29 -18.66 1.31
N THR A 384 -4.70 -19.89 1.04
CA THR A 384 -4.77 -20.99 2.01
C THR A 384 -3.59 -21.95 1.88
N ASP A 385 -2.73 -21.72 0.89
CA ASP A 385 -1.47 -22.41 0.65
C ASP A 385 -0.28 -21.43 0.83
N LYS A 386 0.87 -21.98 1.22
CA LYS A 386 2.09 -21.23 1.55
C LYS A 386 2.86 -20.70 0.32
N TYR A 387 2.44 -21.07 -0.89
CA TYR A 387 3.02 -20.61 -2.16
C TYR A 387 2.26 -19.42 -2.76
N LEU A 388 1.19 -18.96 -2.10
CA LEU A 388 0.29 -17.91 -2.62
C LEU A 388 -0.27 -18.24 -4.02
N SER A 389 -0.53 -19.53 -4.29
CA SER A 389 -1.02 -20.00 -5.58
C SER A 389 -2.53 -19.80 -5.79
N ASP A 390 -3.34 -19.93 -4.72
CA ASP A 390 -4.80 -19.72 -4.78
C ASP A 390 -5.25 -18.40 -5.48
N PRO A 391 -4.60 -17.24 -5.25
CA PRO A 391 -4.97 -16.00 -5.93
C PRO A 391 -4.42 -15.89 -7.36
N GLU A 392 -3.45 -16.68 -7.80
CA GLU A 392 -2.81 -16.57 -9.13
C GLU A 392 -3.67 -17.21 -10.23
N ILE A 393 -4.74 -16.52 -10.60
CA ILE A 393 -5.78 -17.04 -11.51
C ILE A 393 -6.10 -16.09 -12.67
N ILE A 394 -5.54 -14.89 -12.69
CA ILE A 394 -5.73 -13.94 -13.79
C ILE A 394 -4.67 -14.25 -14.84
N THR A 395 -5.10 -14.51 -16.06
CA THR A 395 -4.21 -14.88 -17.16
C THR A 395 -3.87 -13.69 -18.05
N ASP A 396 -2.77 -13.79 -18.78
CA ASP A 396 -2.49 -12.92 -19.92
C ASP A 396 -3.38 -13.23 -21.14
N GLY A 397 -3.12 -12.56 -22.27
CA GLY A 397 -3.86 -12.76 -23.52
C GLY A 397 -3.71 -14.16 -24.15
N TYR A 398 -2.71 -14.94 -23.75
CA TYR A 398 -2.46 -16.30 -24.23
C TYR A 398 -3.03 -17.38 -23.28
N GLY A 399 -3.51 -16.99 -22.10
CA GLY A 399 -4.10 -17.90 -21.11
C GLY A 399 -3.11 -18.40 -20.05
N THR A 400 -1.93 -17.81 -19.97
CA THR A 400 -0.91 -18.11 -18.96
C THR A 400 -1.20 -17.34 -17.67
N PRO A 401 -1.29 -17.98 -16.48
CA PRO A 401 -1.45 -17.27 -15.21
C PRO A 401 -0.37 -16.20 -15.02
N MET A 402 -0.80 -14.95 -14.85
CA MET A 402 0.07 -13.77 -14.78
C MET A 402 -0.16 -12.96 -13.52
N PHE A 403 -1.41 -12.63 -13.18
CA PHE A 403 -1.72 -11.76 -12.06
C PHE A 403 -2.48 -12.48 -10.95
N LYS A 404 -2.33 -11.96 -9.73
CA LYS A 404 -3.09 -12.41 -8.58
C LYS A 404 -4.41 -11.64 -8.50
N LYS A 405 -5.49 -12.35 -8.16
CA LYS A 405 -6.79 -11.74 -7.89
C LYS A 405 -6.81 -11.24 -6.44
N PRO A 406 -6.91 -9.92 -6.20
CA PRO A 406 -7.01 -9.40 -4.85
C PRO A 406 -8.37 -9.73 -4.22
N ILE A 407 -8.38 -9.87 -2.90
CA ILE A 407 -9.63 -9.91 -2.11
C ILE A 407 -10.08 -8.52 -1.65
N TYR A 408 -9.17 -7.54 -1.75
CA TYR A 408 -9.39 -6.13 -1.44
C TYR A 408 -8.39 -5.28 -2.23
N GLN A 409 -8.83 -4.10 -2.67
CA GLN A 409 -8.02 -3.10 -3.35
C GLN A 409 -8.53 -1.72 -2.92
N CYS A 410 -7.60 -0.80 -2.66
CA CYS A 410 -7.87 0.62 -2.51
C CYS A 410 -6.79 1.43 -3.24
N ASP A 411 -7.15 2.63 -3.67
CA ASP A 411 -6.40 3.47 -4.60
C ASP A 411 -6.62 4.95 -4.29
N LEU A 412 -5.77 5.82 -4.83
CA LEU A 412 -5.96 7.26 -4.72
C LEU A 412 -7.32 7.67 -5.32
N ASP A 413 -7.90 8.76 -4.80
CA ASP A 413 -9.11 9.36 -5.38
C ASP A 413 -8.67 10.60 -6.16
N ASP A 414 -8.09 10.34 -7.33
CA ASP A 414 -7.51 11.37 -8.21
C ASP A 414 -7.99 11.27 -9.67
N GLY A 415 -8.85 10.29 -9.96
CA GLY A 415 -9.42 10.03 -11.28
C GLY A 415 -8.63 9.02 -12.11
N ILE A 416 -7.55 8.44 -11.57
CA ILE A 416 -6.79 7.36 -12.16
C ILE A 416 -7.41 6.03 -11.74
N ASN A 417 -8.12 5.37 -12.66
CA ASN A 417 -8.80 4.11 -12.37
C ASN A 417 -8.92 3.17 -13.57
N GLY A 418 -9.33 1.93 -13.31
CA GLY A 418 -9.58 0.93 -14.34
C GLY A 418 -8.30 0.23 -14.82
N PHE A 419 -8.36 -0.33 -16.03
CA PHE A 419 -7.23 -1.04 -16.61
C PHE A 419 -6.34 -0.10 -17.43
N THR A 420 -5.02 -0.26 -17.30
CA THR A 420 -4.06 0.43 -18.16
C THR A 420 -4.27 0.07 -19.63
N ASP A 421 -4.06 1.04 -20.52
CA ASP A 421 -3.96 0.86 -21.97
C ASP A 421 -2.50 0.94 -22.48
N PHE A 422 -1.56 1.18 -21.57
CA PHE A 422 -0.11 1.14 -21.75
C PHE A 422 0.52 0.02 -20.90
N GLY A 423 1.79 -0.32 -21.17
CA GLY A 423 2.50 -1.33 -20.38
C GLY A 423 1.83 -2.71 -20.38
N LEU A 424 1.21 -3.10 -21.50
CA LEU A 424 0.46 -4.35 -21.57
C LEU A 424 1.39 -5.57 -21.50
N VAL A 425 1.06 -6.54 -20.66
CA VAL A 425 1.74 -7.83 -20.62
C VAL A 425 0.99 -8.81 -21.50
N ASN A 426 1.54 -9.14 -22.68
CA ASN A 426 0.92 -10.05 -23.65
C ASN A 426 -0.56 -9.71 -23.91
N GLY A 427 -0.87 -8.42 -24.02
CA GLY A 427 -2.22 -7.90 -24.26
C GLY A 427 -3.10 -7.69 -23.02
N MET A 428 -2.60 -7.95 -21.81
CA MET A 428 -3.32 -7.69 -20.55
C MET A 428 -2.77 -6.44 -19.86
N GLY A 429 -3.65 -5.46 -19.62
CA GLY A 429 -3.37 -4.27 -18.81
C GLY A 429 -3.49 -4.52 -17.30
N TYR A 430 -2.89 -3.64 -16.52
CA TYR A 430 -2.90 -3.72 -15.06
C TYR A 430 -4.13 -2.99 -14.48
N ASN A 431 -4.74 -3.52 -13.42
CA ASN A 431 -5.90 -2.87 -12.78
C ASN A 431 -5.45 -1.86 -11.70
N LEU A 432 -5.63 -0.57 -11.97
CA LEU A 432 -5.26 0.56 -11.12
C LEU A 432 -6.29 0.83 -10.00
N GLY A 433 -7.52 0.33 -10.11
CA GLY A 433 -8.52 0.48 -9.04
C GLY A 433 -9.81 1.13 -9.52
N THR A 434 -10.50 1.81 -8.60
CA THR A 434 -11.85 2.37 -8.78
C THR A 434 -12.08 3.72 -8.06
N ASP A 435 -11.04 4.49 -7.76
CA ASP A 435 -11.04 5.75 -7.00
C ASP A 435 -11.73 5.62 -5.63
N THR A 436 -11.26 4.69 -4.80
CA THR A 436 -11.90 4.41 -3.49
C THR A 436 -11.33 5.23 -2.33
N GLY A 437 -10.18 5.86 -2.53
CA GLY A 437 -9.38 6.49 -1.50
C GLY A 437 -8.60 5.47 -0.66
N ILE A 438 -7.45 5.90 -0.14
CA ILE A 438 -6.54 5.03 0.61
C ILE A 438 -7.13 4.67 1.98
N SER A 439 -6.92 3.42 2.40
CA SER A 439 -7.20 2.91 3.74
C SER A 439 -6.11 1.94 4.17
N HIS A 440 -5.73 1.95 5.44
CA HIS A 440 -4.70 1.06 5.98
C HIS A 440 -5.27 -0.05 6.88
N ILE A 441 -6.54 -0.43 6.66
CA ILE A 441 -7.22 -1.51 7.39
C ILE A 441 -8.16 -2.32 6.50
N PHE A 442 -8.14 -3.64 6.69
CA PHE A 442 -9.09 -4.56 6.06
C PHE A 442 -9.58 -5.64 7.04
N VAL A 443 -10.87 -5.98 6.97
CA VAL A 443 -11.47 -7.02 7.81
C VAL A 443 -12.00 -8.16 6.94
N ASP A 444 -11.30 -9.29 6.95
CA ASP A 444 -11.74 -10.52 6.28
C ASP A 444 -12.67 -11.33 7.18
N ASN A 445 -13.97 -11.35 6.85
CA ASN A 445 -15.00 -12.14 7.54
C ASN A 445 -15.34 -13.45 6.81
N THR A 446 -14.56 -13.84 5.80
CA THR A 446 -14.80 -15.03 4.98
C THR A 446 -13.91 -16.22 5.37
N VAL A 447 -13.11 -16.04 6.42
CA VAL A 447 -12.20 -17.06 6.95
C VAL A 447 -12.91 -18.07 7.86
N GLN A 448 -12.25 -19.22 8.07
CA GLN A 448 -12.71 -20.29 8.94
C GLN A 448 -11.73 -20.53 10.08
N ASN A 449 -12.22 -20.60 11.31
CA ASN A 449 -11.37 -20.88 12.47
C ASN A 449 -10.56 -22.17 12.30
N GLY A 450 -9.31 -22.14 12.72
CA GLY A 450 -8.40 -23.29 12.69
C GLY A 450 -7.72 -23.56 11.34
N ARG A 451 -8.07 -22.83 10.28
CA ARG A 451 -7.37 -22.90 9.00
C ARG A 451 -6.28 -21.82 8.93
N THR A 452 -5.09 -22.17 8.48
CA THR A 452 -4.02 -21.19 8.27
C THR A 452 -4.27 -20.43 6.98
N TYR A 453 -4.18 -19.11 7.06
CA TYR A 453 -4.25 -18.19 5.92
C TYR A 453 -2.95 -17.39 5.82
N TYR A 454 -2.55 -17.13 4.58
CA TYR A 454 -1.40 -16.32 4.21
C TYR A 454 -1.95 -15.05 3.55
N TYR A 455 -1.69 -13.90 4.14
CA TYR A 455 -2.07 -12.61 3.59
C TYR A 455 -0.83 -11.86 3.12
N ALA A 456 -0.94 -11.18 2.00
CA ALA A 456 0.06 -10.22 1.53
C ALA A 456 -0.63 -8.89 1.24
N VAL A 457 -0.12 -7.80 1.80
CA VAL A 457 -0.45 -6.44 1.38
C VAL A 457 0.64 -5.99 0.42
N VAL A 458 0.28 -5.51 -0.76
CA VAL A 458 1.24 -4.99 -1.73
C VAL A 458 0.83 -3.57 -2.08
N ALA A 459 1.79 -2.64 -2.08
CA ALA A 459 1.62 -1.35 -2.71
C ALA A 459 1.94 -1.48 -4.21
N TYR A 460 1.28 -0.66 -5.02
CA TYR A 460 1.56 -0.55 -6.45
C TYR A 460 1.57 0.92 -6.90
N ASP A 461 2.37 1.19 -7.92
CA ASP A 461 2.51 2.50 -8.56
C ASP A 461 1.57 2.65 -9.77
N PHE A 462 1.60 3.83 -10.39
CA PHE A 462 0.85 4.13 -11.62
C PHE A 462 1.54 3.59 -12.89
N GLY A 463 2.85 3.33 -12.84
CA GLY A 463 3.69 3.04 -14.01
C GLY A 463 4.06 4.30 -14.81
N ALA A 464 4.68 4.09 -15.98
CA ALA A 464 5.20 5.19 -16.80
C ALA A 464 4.65 5.11 -18.24
N PRO A 465 3.53 5.78 -18.57
CA PRO A 465 2.89 5.67 -19.88
C PRO A 465 3.72 6.28 -21.03
N ASP A 466 4.54 7.29 -20.74
CA ASP A 466 5.25 8.07 -21.74
C ASP A 466 6.65 7.51 -22.08
N ILE A 467 7.08 6.42 -21.43
CA ILE A 467 8.38 5.77 -21.67
C ILE A 467 8.19 4.55 -22.58
N GLY A 468 8.64 4.66 -23.83
CA GLY A 468 8.53 3.58 -24.83
C GLY A 468 7.06 3.21 -25.13
N PRO A 469 6.68 1.92 -25.19
CA PRO A 469 5.27 1.49 -25.29
C PRO A 469 4.51 1.55 -23.94
N GLY A 470 5.09 2.24 -22.95
CA GLY A 470 4.66 2.31 -21.57
C GLY A 470 5.27 1.23 -20.70
N ILE A 471 5.67 1.61 -19.49
CA ILE A 471 6.07 0.68 -18.43
C ILE A 471 4.85 0.36 -17.57
N ALA A 472 4.60 -0.93 -17.39
CA ALA A 472 3.50 -1.42 -16.58
C ALA A 472 3.68 -1.00 -15.13
N PRO A 473 2.58 -0.78 -14.38
CA PRO A 473 2.63 -0.66 -12.94
C PRO A 473 3.44 -1.77 -12.26
N SER A 474 4.28 -1.41 -11.30
CA SER A 474 4.98 -2.37 -10.44
C SER A 474 4.23 -2.53 -9.12
N GLU A 475 4.26 -3.73 -8.54
CA GLU A 475 3.74 -3.98 -7.20
C GLU A 475 4.78 -4.68 -6.31
N ASN A 476 4.62 -4.58 -4.99
CA ASN A 476 5.54 -5.24 -4.07
C ASN A 476 5.49 -6.77 -4.19
N ASN A 477 6.64 -7.39 -3.93
CA ASN A 477 6.72 -8.84 -3.83
C ASN A 477 6.19 -9.37 -2.51
N ALA A 478 5.62 -10.59 -2.54
CA ALA A 478 5.16 -11.31 -1.36
C ALA A 478 6.00 -12.57 -1.18
N VAL A 479 6.95 -12.54 -0.24
CA VAL A 479 7.95 -13.60 -0.05
C VAL A 479 7.59 -14.46 1.17
N ILE A 480 7.54 -15.78 0.98
CA ILE A 480 7.41 -16.79 2.03
C ILE A 480 8.54 -17.80 1.82
N GLU A 481 9.51 -17.83 2.73
CA GLU A 481 10.61 -18.79 2.66
C GLU A 481 10.23 -20.09 3.37
N LEU A 482 10.52 -21.22 2.71
CA LEU A 482 10.25 -22.55 3.23
C LEU A 482 11.55 -23.32 3.50
N ASP A 483 11.51 -24.26 4.45
CA ASP A 483 12.59 -25.23 4.66
C ASP A 483 12.43 -26.50 3.79
N GLU A 484 13.36 -27.45 3.90
CA GLU A 484 13.31 -28.73 3.17
C GLU A 484 12.07 -29.59 3.50
N ALA A 485 11.46 -29.36 4.67
CA ALA A 485 10.23 -30.01 5.11
C ALA A 485 8.97 -29.21 4.70
N GLU A 486 9.18 -28.14 3.92
CA GLU A 486 8.23 -27.14 3.49
C GLU A 486 7.48 -26.41 4.61
N GLU A 487 8.13 -26.23 5.75
CA GLU A 487 7.62 -25.38 6.82
C GLU A 487 8.09 -23.94 6.64
N VAL A 488 7.27 -22.98 7.05
CA VAL A 488 7.57 -21.56 6.92
C VAL A 488 8.74 -21.20 7.83
N ARG A 489 9.84 -20.77 7.21
CA ARG A 489 11.06 -20.33 7.89
C ARG A 489 11.04 -18.83 8.17
N SER A 490 10.61 -18.04 7.20
CA SER A 490 10.53 -16.58 7.28
C SER A 490 9.46 -16.05 6.31
N VAL A 491 9.02 -14.82 6.54
CA VAL A 491 8.08 -14.12 5.66
C VAL A 491 8.50 -12.66 5.51
N GLY A 492 8.16 -12.05 4.37
CA GLY A 492 8.34 -10.61 4.14
C GLY A 492 7.54 -9.76 5.12
N LYS A 493 7.97 -8.50 5.35
CA LYS A 493 7.30 -7.57 6.28
C LYS A 493 5.86 -7.22 5.88
N ASN A 494 5.52 -7.43 4.62
CA ASN A 494 4.20 -7.22 4.04
C ASN A 494 3.34 -8.49 4.01
N VAL A 495 3.83 -9.60 4.58
CA VAL A 495 3.14 -10.90 4.64
C VAL A 495 2.79 -11.26 6.10
N ALA A 496 1.56 -11.71 6.32
CA ALA A 496 1.10 -12.22 7.61
C ALA A 496 0.54 -13.64 7.49
N VAL A 497 0.98 -14.53 8.40
CA VAL A 497 0.45 -15.89 8.54
C VAL A 497 -0.44 -15.96 9.76
N VAL A 498 -1.71 -16.29 9.56
CA VAL A 498 -2.73 -16.15 10.61
C VAL A 498 -3.64 -17.36 10.64
N VAL A 499 -3.95 -17.83 11.85
CA VAL A 499 -4.99 -18.84 12.09
C VAL A 499 -6.11 -18.18 12.91
N PRO A 500 -7.27 -17.84 12.32
CA PRO A 500 -8.39 -17.31 13.08
C PRO A 500 -8.88 -18.34 14.08
N HIS A 501 -9.38 -17.85 15.21
CA HIS A 501 -9.79 -18.68 16.33
C HIS A 501 -10.81 -17.96 17.21
N GLN A 502 -11.72 -18.74 17.80
CA GLN A 502 -12.53 -18.23 18.91
C GLN A 502 -11.68 -18.05 20.17
N ARG A 503 -12.20 -17.25 21.09
CA ARG A 503 -11.60 -16.96 22.40
C ARG A 503 -11.47 -18.22 23.25
N ALA A 504 -10.48 -18.24 24.15
CA ALA A 504 -10.41 -19.28 25.16
C ALA A 504 -11.59 -19.20 26.14
N ALA A 505 -11.93 -20.34 26.73
CA ALA A 505 -13.02 -20.41 27.72
C ALA A 505 -12.76 -19.47 28.91
N GLY A 506 -13.72 -18.61 29.25
CA GLY A 506 -13.64 -17.64 30.35
C GLY A 506 -12.81 -16.39 30.06
N TYR A 507 -12.31 -16.20 28.84
CA TYR A 507 -11.50 -15.02 28.50
C TYR A 507 -12.34 -13.75 28.30
N ILE A 508 -11.99 -12.68 29.02
CA ILE A 508 -12.58 -11.35 28.86
C ILE A 508 -11.64 -10.49 28.00
N PRO A 509 -12.05 -10.05 26.80
CA PRO A 509 -11.22 -9.17 25.97
C PRO A 509 -11.07 -7.77 26.59
N PRO A 510 -10.04 -7.01 26.18
CA PRO A 510 -9.95 -5.60 26.52
C PRO A 510 -11.18 -4.83 25.98
N SER A 511 -11.56 -3.79 26.72
CA SER A 511 -12.67 -2.91 26.36
C SER A 511 -12.26 -1.44 26.45
N LEU A 512 -13.05 -0.57 25.84
CA LEU A 512 -12.88 0.88 25.93
C LEU A 512 -13.89 1.45 26.91
N ASP A 513 -13.43 2.34 27.78
CA ASP A 513 -14.28 3.14 28.66
C ASP A 513 -14.31 4.58 28.18
N ILE A 514 -15.51 5.11 27.92
CA ILE A 514 -15.69 6.55 27.72
C ILE A 514 -15.64 7.21 29.11
N LEU A 515 -14.63 8.06 29.32
CA LEU A 515 -14.41 8.75 30.59
C LEU A 515 -15.22 10.04 30.67
N GLU A 516 -15.19 10.82 29.59
CA GLU A 516 -15.83 12.12 29.48
C GLU A 516 -16.25 12.36 28.03
N SER A 517 -17.42 12.95 27.84
CA SER A 517 -17.90 13.41 26.54
C SER A 517 -18.54 14.77 26.74
N ASN A 518 -17.97 15.78 26.11
CA ASN A 518 -18.50 17.14 26.09
C ASN A 518 -18.63 17.56 24.63
N LEU A 519 -19.85 17.47 24.10
CA LEU A 519 -20.16 17.69 22.69
C LEU A 519 -21.25 18.77 22.56
N PHE A 520 -20.95 19.84 21.83
CA PHE A 520 -21.92 20.76 21.26
C PHE A 520 -22.58 20.18 20.02
N GLY A 521 -21.81 19.43 19.22
CA GLY A 521 -22.29 18.67 18.08
C GLY A 521 -23.25 17.56 18.49
N SER A 522 -24.19 17.24 17.60
CA SER A 522 -25.20 16.20 17.82
C SER A 522 -24.80 14.82 17.28
N GLY A 523 -23.63 14.75 16.64
CA GLY A 523 -23.05 13.51 16.13
C GLY A 523 -22.70 12.49 17.21
N LEU A 524 -22.45 11.26 16.76
CA LEU A 524 -22.00 10.15 17.59
C LEU A 524 -20.55 9.82 17.27
N VAL A 525 -19.79 9.49 18.31
CA VAL A 525 -18.40 9.04 18.17
C VAL A 525 -18.23 7.78 18.98
N ASN A 526 -17.71 6.75 18.34
CA ASN A 526 -17.56 5.43 18.90
C ASN A 526 -16.15 4.90 18.65
N PRO A 527 -15.26 4.96 19.65
CA PRO A 527 -13.97 4.29 19.60
C PRO A 527 -14.11 2.77 19.49
N LEU A 528 -13.32 2.14 18.63
CA LEU A 528 -13.31 0.71 18.31
C LEU A 528 -11.92 0.12 18.51
N ILE A 529 -11.85 -1.12 18.99
CA ILE A 529 -10.61 -1.91 19.01
C ILE A 529 -10.51 -2.69 17.70
N ARG A 530 -9.43 -2.48 16.94
CA ARG A 530 -9.16 -3.18 15.67
C ARG A 530 -8.02 -4.19 15.80
N ALA A 531 -6.92 -3.82 16.43
CA ALA A 531 -5.77 -4.70 16.61
C ALA A 531 -5.40 -4.82 18.09
N GLN A 532 -5.86 -5.89 18.74
CA GLN A 532 -5.64 -6.10 20.18
C GLN A 532 -4.15 -6.12 20.53
N GLY A 533 -3.32 -6.75 19.69
CA GLY A 533 -1.87 -6.85 19.92
C GLY A 533 -1.13 -5.51 19.92
N SER A 534 -1.70 -4.50 19.27
CA SER A 534 -1.13 -3.15 19.17
C SER A 534 -1.69 -2.18 20.21
N LEU A 535 -2.66 -2.62 21.03
CA LEU A 535 -3.28 -1.77 22.05
C LEU A 535 -2.29 -1.39 23.14
N LYS A 536 -2.18 -0.09 23.40
CA LYS A 536 -1.49 0.43 24.57
C LYS A 536 -2.41 0.37 25.80
N GLN A 537 -2.35 -0.74 26.53
CA GLN A 537 -3.25 -0.99 27.66
C GLN A 537 -3.10 0.05 28.78
N GLY A 538 -4.23 0.58 29.26
CA GLY A 538 -4.26 1.59 30.31
C GLY A 538 -4.09 3.03 29.81
N HIS A 539 -3.84 3.24 28.52
CA HIS A 539 -3.69 4.57 27.92
C HIS A 539 -5.03 5.30 27.83
N GLU A 540 -4.97 6.62 27.95
CA GLU A 540 -6.11 7.54 27.82
C GLU A 540 -5.92 8.41 26.58
N TYR A 541 -6.97 8.52 25.77
CA TYR A 541 -6.97 9.27 24.53
C TYR A 541 -8.03 10.39 24.57
N ALA A 542 -7.76 11.50 23.88
CA ALA A 542 -8.70 12.58 23.67
C ALA A 542 -8.86 12.91 22.18
N LEU A 543 -10.09 12.88 21.69
CA LEU A 543 -10.46 13.33 20.36
C LEU A 543 -11.03 14.75 20.45
N THR A 544 -10.62 15.62 19.52
CA THR A 544 -11.19 16.97 19.30
C THR A 544 -11.41 17.20 17.81
N PHE A 545 -12.27 18.16 17.48
CA PHE A 545 -12.60 18.49 16.09
C PHE A 545 -11.96 19.80 15.63
N LEU A 546 -11.84 19.97 14.31
CA LEU A 546 -11.58 21.23 13.64
C LEU A 546 -12.89 21.77 13.09
N ALA A 547 -13.07 23.08 13.16
CA ALA A 547 -14.25 23.75 12.63
C ALA A 547 -13.81 24.97 11.83
N ASP A 548 -14.41 25.14 10.65
CA ASP A 548 -14.21 26.30 9.80
C ASP A 548 -15.47 27.16 9.73
N THR A 549 -15.28 28.48 9.76
CA THR A 549 -16.38 29.45 9.73
C THR A 549 -16.72 29.81 8.30
N ILE A 550 -17.94 29.47 7.86
CA ILE A 550 -18.38 29.70 6.48
C ILE A 550 -19.14 31.01 6.31
N GLU A 551 -19.87 31.45 7.35
CA GLU A 551 -20.55 32.75 7.33
C GLU A 551 -20.55 33.39 8.73
N GLU A 552 -20.56 34.73 8.79
CA GLU A 552 -20.62 35.47 10.04
C GLU A 552 -21.55 36.69 10.00
N ILE A 553 -22.02 37.08 11.18
CA ILE A 553 -22.78 38.29 11.46
C ILE A 553 -21.78 39.35 11.92
N SER A 554 -21.46 40.26 11.01
CA SER A 554 -20.48 41.32 11.24
C SER A 554 -20.67 42.06 12.57
N GLY A 555 -19.67 41.91 13.44
CA GLY A 555 -19.54 42.58 14.73
C GLY A 555 -20.31 41.93 15.89
N TYR A 556 -20.86 40.71 15.71
CA TYR A 556 -21.49 39.94 16.78
C TYR A 556 -20.72 38.64 17.02
N GLU A 557 -20.13 38.50 18.21
CA GLU A 557 -19.17 37.44 18.57
C GLU A 557 -19.73 36.02 18.42
N TYR A 558 -21.01 35.81 18.75
CA TYR A 558 -21.65 34.50 18.69
C TYR A 558 -22.52 34.34 17.43
N GLY A 559 -22.23 35.09 16.38
CA GLY A 559 -23.03 35.12 15.17
C GLY A 559 -22.30 34.53 14.00
N PHE A 560 -22.16 33.22 13.93
CA PHE A 560 -21.46 32.56 12.84
C PHE A 560 -22.00 31.17 12.58
N GLN A 561 -21.89 30.73 11.33
CA GLN A 561 -22.14 29.37 10.88
C GLN A 561 -20.80 28.71 10.60
N TYR A 562 -20.67 27.46 11.02
CA TYR A 562 -19.46 26.68 10.84
C TYR A 562 -19.77 25.28 10.31
N VAL A 563 -18.75 24.62 9.79
CA VAL A 563 -18.73 23.21 9.41
C VAL A 563 -17.56 22.52 10.09
N THR A 564 -17.66 21.21 10.33
CA THR A 564 -16.55 20.43 10.86
C THR A 564 -15.64 20.01 9.71
N ASN A 565 -14.38 20.43 9.68
CA ASN A 565 -13.48 20.20 8.54
C ASN A 565 -12.24 19.35 8.88
N GLY A 566 -12.27 18.65 10.02
CA GLY A 566 -11.18 17.77 10.43
C GLY A 566 -11.28 17.36 11.89
N LEU A 567 -10.30 16.58 12.35
CA LEU A 567 -10.22 16.07 13.71
C LEU A 567 -8.78 15.78 14.14
N LYS A 568 -8.57 15.69 15.46
CA LYS A 568 -7.28 15.37 16.07
C LYS A 568 -7.47 14.43 17.25
N ILE A 569 -6.57 13.47 17.40
CA ILE A 569 -6.55 12.53 18.52
C ILE A 569 -5.20 12.59 19.21
N PHE A 570 -5.25 12.71 20.53
CA PHE A 570 -4.08 12.82 21.40
C PHE A 570 -4.04 11.64 22.38
N ASP A 571 -2.85 11.06 22.61
CA ASP A 571 -2.57 10.25 23.79
C ASP A 571 -2.25 11.20 24.97
N LEU A 572 -2.92 11.01 26.11
CA LEU A 572 -2.82 11.85 27.30
C LEU A 572 -2.06 11.18 28.46
N THR A 573 -1.54 9.97 28.28
CA THR A 573 -1.11 9.09 29.38
C THR A 573 0.12 9.62 30.12
N ASP A 574 1.20 9.89 29.38
CA ASP A 574 2.46 10.42 29.94
C ASP A 574 2.63 11.91 29.64
N SER A 575 2.42 12.28 28.37
CA SER A 575 2.40 13.64 27.84
C SER A 575 1.38 13.73 26.72
N THR A 576 0.84 14.92 26.44
CA THR A 576 -0.07 15.13 25.31
C THR A 576 0.68 14.99 23.99
N VAL A 577 0.52 13.85 23.31
CA VAL A 577 1.13 13.54 22.01
C VAL A 577 0.03 13.42 20.96
N LEU A 578 0.14 14.16 19.86
CA LEU A 578 -0.75 13.98 18.71
C LEU A 578 -0.44 12.61 18.07
N VAL A 579 -1.41 11.71 18.07
CA VAL A 579 -1.26 10.36 17.49
C VAL A 579 -1.96 10.21 16.16
N TYR A 580 -2.93 11.07 15.88
CA TYR A 580 -3.68 11.06 14.63
C TYR A 580 -4.32 12.43 14.34
N SER A 581 -4.39 12.81 13.06
CA SER A 581 -5.09 14.01 12.61
C SER A 581 -5.59 13.86 11.18
N GLU A 582 -6.75 14.43 10.90
CA GLU A 582 -7.26 14.64 9.54
C GLU A 582 -7.68 16.09 9.37
N ASP A 583 -7.38 16.64 8.20
CA ASP A 583 -7.83 17.95 7.74
C ASP A 583 -7.90 17.99 6.21
N THR A 584 -8.20 19.16 5.65
CA THR A 584 -8.38 19.34 4.19
C THR A 584 -7.11 19.10 3.37
N SER A 585 -5.94 18.94 4.01
CA SER A 585 -4.68 18.62 3.34
C SER A 585 -4.35 17.13 3.34
N LYS A 586 -4.79 16.37 4.36
CA LYS A 586 -4.60 14.91 4.46
C LYS A 586 -5.78 14.29 5.22
N TYR A 587 -6.50 13.40 4.55
CA TYR A 587 -7.60 12.62 5.11
C TYR A 587 -7.69 11.23 4.46
N ILE A 588 -8.38 10.31 5.11
CA ILE A 588 -8.55 8.91 4.66
C ILE A 588 -9.87 8.73 3.93
N GLY A 589 -9.85 7.93 2.87
CA GLY A 589 -11.03 7.61 2.06
C GLY A 589 -11.82 8.87 1.70
N GLN A 590 -13.12 8.85 2.00
CA GLN A 590 -14.05 9.96 1.75
C GLN A 590 -14.53 10.60 3.06
N ASN A 591 -13.66 10.65 4.08
CA ASN A 591 -14.02 11.21 5.40
C ASN A 591 -14.34 12.71 5.33
N LEU A 592 -13.69 13.45 4.42
CA LEU A 592 -13.97 14.84 4.10
C LEU A 592 -14.50 14.95 2.67
N VAL A 593 -15.46 15.85 2.46
CA VAL A 593 -16.06 16.13 1.16
C VAL A 593 -16.00 17.63 0.90
N TYR A 594 -15.59 17.98 -0.31
CA TYR A 594 -15.59 19.36 -0.79
C TYR A 594 -16.94 19.70 -1.43
N ARG A 595 -17.49 20.86 -1.06
CA ARG A 595 -18.76 21.37 -1.61
C ARG A 595 -18.48 22.47 -2.64
N ASP A 596 -18.31 22.09 -3.90
CA ASP A 596 -18.01 23.02 -5.01
C ASP A 596 -18.93 24.25 -5.08
N THR A 597 -20.22 24.08 -4.84
CA THR A 597 -21.20 25.17 -4.95
C THR A 597 -21.09 26.21 -3.84
N SER A 598 -20.55 25.81 -2.70
CA SER A 598 -20.51 26.61 -1.47
C SER A 598 -19.08 26.89 -0.99
N ASP A 599 -18.08 26.34 -1.68
CA ASP A 599 -16.65 26.62 -1.50
C ASP A 599 -16.16 26.34 -0.06
N PHE A 600 -16.48 25.14 0.47
CA PHE A 600 -15.98 24.69 1.76
C PHE A 600 -15.81 23.17 1.83
N TRP A 601 -14.96 22.71 2.75
CA TRP A 601 -14.81 21.30 3.12
C TRP A 601 -15.58 20.97 4.39
N THR A 602 -16.16 19.78 4.46
CA THR A 602 -16.85 19.27 5.66
C THR A 602 -16.62 17.77 5.85
N LEU A 603 -16.72 17.29 7.09
CA LEU A 603 -16.90 15.87 7.40
C LEU A 603 -18.11 15.35 6.63
N ASN A 604 -17.95 14.18 6.02
CA ASN A 604 -18.94 13.58 5.15
C ASN A 604 -20.24 13.27 5.93
N PRO A 605 -21.33 14.02 5.69
CA PRO A 605 -22.57 13.86 6.46
C PRO A 605 -23.45 12.73 5.92
N GLU A 606 -23.08 12.12 4.79
CA GLU A 606 -23.90 11.14 4.07
C GLU A 606 -23.70 9.71 4.59
N GLN A 607 -22.62 9.47 5.33
CA GLN A 607 -22.27 8.17 5.89
C GLN A 607 -21.47 8.29 7.19
N LYS A 608 -21.33 7.16 7.88
CA LYS A 608 -20.38 7.04 8.98
C LYS A 608 -18.97 7.02 8.41
N ILE A 609 -18.11 7.83 9.00
CA ILE A 609 -16.69 7.91 8.65
C ILE A 609 -15.88 7.13 9.68
N TYR A 610 -14.68 6.70 9.26
CA TYR A 610 -13.76 5.97 10.13
C TYR A 610 -12.40 6.60 10.00
N THR A 611 -11.77 6.91 11.14
CA THR A 611 -10.36 7.28 11.14
C THR A 611 -9.51 6.15 10.59
N ASP A 612 -8.25 6.44 10.27
CA ASP A 612 -7.26 5.38 10.18
C ASP A 612 -7.05 4.68 11.52
N VAL A 613 -6.30 3.58 11.49
CA VAL A 613 -5.87 2.86 12.68
C VAL A 613 -4.71 3.59 13.35
N PHE A 614 -4.85 3.85 14.65
CA PHE A 614 -3.78 4.39 15.49
C PHE A 614 -3.72 3.58 16.79
N ASP A 615 -2.54 3.15 17.24
CA ASP A 615 -2.36 2.36 18.48
C ASP A 615 -3.32 1.14 18.61
N GLY A 616 -3.68 0.51 17.48
CA GLY A 616 -4.62 -0.62 17.42
C GLY A 616 -6.10 -0.25 17.58
N LEU A 617 -6.42 1.05 17.59
CA LEU A 617 -7.75 1.64 17.71
C LEU A 617 -8.19 2.26 16.39
N GLN A 618 -9.49 2.41 16.23
CA GLN A 618 -10.11 3.19 15.15
C GLN A 618 -11.31 3.92 15.74
N VAL A 619 -11.63 5.12 15.27
CA VAL A 619 -12.82 5.84 15.73
C VAL A 619 -13.85 5.89 14.60
N GLU A 620 -15.04 5.35 14.88
CA GLU A 620 -16.23 5.52 14.05
C GLU A 620 -16.93 6.84 14.42
N ILE A 621 -17.25 7.67 13.44
CA ILE A 621 -17.91 8.96 13.66
C ILE A 621 -19.13 9.03 12.74
N ASP A 622 -20.27 9.39 13.34
CA ASP A 622 -21.49 9.79 12.63
C ASP A 622 -21.63 11.32 12.79
N PRO A 623 -21.37 12.11 11.74
CA PRO A 623 -21.41 13.57 11.83
C PRO A 623 -22.81 14.16 12.10
N ASP A 624 -23.88 13.38 11.90
CA ASP A 624 -25.28 13.72 12.12
C ASP A 624 -25.87 14.83 11.22
N VAL A 625 -25.30 16.04 11.22
CA VAL A 625 -25.72 17.15 10.34
C VAL A 625 -24.53 17.94 9.80
N GLU A 626 -24.60 18.34 8.53
CA GLU A 626 -23.60 19.22 7.88
C GLU A 626 -23.77 20.69 8.29
N VAL A 627 -25.01 21.13 8.40
CA VAL A 627 -25.38 22.48 8.82
C VAL A 627 -26.39 22.41 9.97
N PRO A 628 -26.45 23.42 10.85
CA PRO A 628 -27.32 23.33 12.02
C PRO A 628 -28.81 23.20 11.66
N GLU A 629 -29.49 22.25 12.32
CA GLU A 629 -30.93 22.00 12.15
C GLU A 629 -31.67 22.20 13.47
N TYR A 630 -32.80 22.92 13.44
CA TYR A 630 -33.61 23.10 14.65
C TYR A 630 -34.16 21.76 15.16
N SER A 631 -33.94 21.49 16.44
CA SER A 631 -34.32 20.21 17.04
C SER A 631 -35.57 20.37 17.91
N ILE A 632 -36.69 19.87 17.40
CA ILE A 632 -37.96 19.82 18.15
C ILE A 632 -37.82 18.91 19.39
N ASN A 633 -37.00 17.86 19.30
CA ASN A 633 -36.86 16.88 20.39
C ASN A 633 -36.04 17.41 21.57
N SER A 634 -35.00 18.21 21.31
CA SER A 634 -34.20 18.85 22.36
C SER A 634 -34.73 20.22 22.79
N SER A 635 -35.63 20.83 22.02
CA SER A 635 -36.34 22.05 22.40
C SER A 635 -37.58 21.74 23.24
N LYS A 636 -37.45 21.83 24.56
CA LYS A 636 -38.48 21.40 25.52
C LYS A 636 -38.48 22.26 26.78
N TRP A 637 -39.58 22.18 27.53
CA TRP A 637 -39.65 22.71 28.90
C TRP A 637 -38.63 22.00 29.79
N ILE A 638 -37.70 22.76 30.40
CA ILE A 638 -36.79 22.27 31.43
C ILE A 638 -37.57 22.11 32.74
N ASN A 639 -38.39 23.10 33.03
CA ASN A 639 -39.37 23.14 34.10
C ASN A 639 -40.54 24.02 33.67
N GLY A 640 -41.73 23.71 34.20
CA GLY A 640 -42.95 24.38 33.79
C GLY A 640 -43.63 23.72 32.61
N TYR A 641 -44.67 24.39 32.11
CA TYR A 641 -45.36 24.01 30.88
C TYR A 641 -46.03 25.25 30.28
N GLY A 642 -46.28 25.21 28.97
CA GLY A 642 -47.10 26.18 28.29
C GLY A 642 -47.12 25.94 26.78
N ASN A 643 -48.14 26.45 26.09
CA ASN A 643 -48.18 26.33 24.64
C ASN A 643 -47.50 27.53 24.00
N MET A 644 -46.34 27.28 23.40
CA MET A 644 -45.53 28.29 22.76
C MET A 644 -44.97 27.69 21.47
N ARG A 645 -45.04 28.46 20.38
CA ARG A 645 -44.39 28.08 19.12
C ARG A 645 -43.07 28.81 19.00
N ILE A 646 -42.03 28.03 18.68
CA ILE A 646 -40.71 28.55 18.32
C ILE A 646 -40.50 28.29 16.83
N THR A 647 -40.24 29.36 16.08
CA THR A 647 -40.01 29.32 14.63
C THR A 647 -38.66 29.99 14.32
N PRO A 648 -37.58 29.22 14.10
CA PRO A 648 -36.31 29.75 13.61
C PRO A 648 -36.46 30.36 12.21
N THR A 649 -35.60 31.32 11.87
CA THR A 649 -35.54 31.86 10.50
C THR A 649 -34.77 30.92 9.57
N VAL A 650 -35.09 30.92 8.27
CA VAL A 650 -34.45 30.02 7.30
C VAL A 650 -32.98 30.33 6.99
N GLU A 651 -32.51 31.55 7.28
CA GLU A 651 -31.18 32.03 6.87
C GLU A 651 -30.36 32.56 8.06
N GLU A 652 -30.95 33.46 8.85
CA GLU A 652 -30.24 34.11 9.96
C GLU A 652 -30.03 33.17 11.15
N ALA A 653 -30.92 32.19 11.35
CA ALA A 653 -30.82 31.22 12.44
C ALA A 653 -29.63 30.27 12.31
N LEU A 654 -29.17 29.98 11.08
CA LEU A 654 -28.01 29.12 10.85
C LEU A 654 -26.74 29.69 11.49
N LYS A 655 -26.63 31.03 11.54
CA LYS A 655 -25.54 31.78 12.19
C LYS A 655 -25.75 31.99 13.70
N LEU A 656 -26.90 31.59 14.23
CA LEU A 656 -27.30 31.78 15.63
C LEU A 656 -27.85 30.47 16.21
N ALA A 657 -27.40 29.32 15.73
CA ALA A 657 -27.93 28.00 16.07
C ALA A 657 -27.38 27.46 17.40
N TRP A 658 -27.50 28.24 18.47
CA TRP A 658 -26.96 27.93 19.80
C TRP A 658 -28.04 27.45 20.76
N LYS A 659 -27.66 26.85 21.89
CA LYS A 659 -28.61 26.51 22.95
C LYS A 659 -29.07 27.76 23.69
N TYR A 660 -30.38 28.02 23.71
CA TYR A 660 -30.97 29.14 24.43
C TYR A 660 -31.93 28.69 25.52
N HIS A 661 -31.98 29.45 26.61
CA HIS A 661 -33.03 29.35 27.64
C HIS A 661 -33.91 30.58 27.60
N ILE A 662 -35.22 30.37 27.45
CA ILE A 662 -36.25 31.40 27.62
C ILE A 662 -36.72 31.31 29.07
N VAL A 663 -36.41 32.32 29.89
CA VAL A 663 -36.65 32.31 31.33
C VAL A 663 -37.78 33.28 31.67
N PHE A 664 -38.92 32.76 32.09
CA PHE A 664 -40.09 33.55 32.48
C PHE A 664 -39.99 33.99 33.94
N THR A 665 -40.43 35.22 34.23
CA THR A 665 -40.30 35.84 35.56
C THR A 665 -41.60 36.52 35.99
N ASP A 666 -41.67 36.89 37.27
CA ASP A 666 -42.75 37.67 37.86
C ASP A 666 -42.60 39.19 37.65
N ASN A 667 -41.50 39.62 37.01
CA ASN A 667 -41.25 41.00 36.65
C ASN A 667 -41.77 41.27 35.23
N ASP A 668 -42.88 41.99 35.09
CA ASP A 668 -43.47 42.40 33.79
C ASP A 668 -42.53 43.25 32.90
N SER A 669 -41.36 43.66 33.42
CA SER A 669 -40.29 44.35 32.70
C SER A 669 -38.94 43.68 32.90
N ALA A 670 -38.91 42.34 32.90
CA ALA A 670 -37.69 41.53 32.98
C ALA A 670 -36.68 41.90 31.91
N TYR A 671 -37.15 42.18 30.69
CA TYR A 671 -36.31 42.66 29.59
C TYR A 671 -37.05 43.71 28.75
N VAL A 672 -36.30 44.67 28.21
CA VAL A 672 -36.80 45.68 27.28
C VAL A 672 -35.83 45.78 26.12
N GLY A 673 -36.31 45.56 24.90
CA GLY A 673 -35.49 45.56 23.70
C GLY A 673 -34.63 46.82 23.53
N ILE A 674 -33.39 46.64 23.11
CA ILE A 674 -32.44 47.75 22.91
C ILE A 674 -32.27 48.14 21.44
N ALA A 675 -32.68 47.31 20.50
CA ALA A 675 -32.63 47.62 19.08
C ALA A 675 -33.47 48.86 18.73
N ARG A 676 -32.88 49.79 17.97
CA ARG A 676 -33.50 51.03 17.47
C ARG A 676 -33.29 51.24 15.97
N SER A 677 -32.44 50.42 15.34
CA SER A 677 -32.11 50.49 13.91
C SER A 677 -31.77 49.09 13.39
N GLY A 678 -31.55 48.93 12.08
CA GLY A 678 -31.33 47.63 11.45
C GLY A 678 -32.58 47.08 10.79
N THR A 679 -32.47 45.88 10.24
CA THR A 679 -33.54 45.22 9.50
C THR A 679 -33.92 43.95 10.22
N VAL A 680 -35.16 43.87 10.71
CA VAL A 680 -35.71 42.64 11.29
C VAL A 680 -36.32 41.82 10.15
N ARG A 681 -35.91 40.56 10.02
CA ARG A 681 -36.44 39.63 9.02
C ARG A 681 -37.34 38.58 9.68
N ASP A 682 -38.42 38.23 8.98
CA ASP A 682 -39.35 37.16 9.35
C ASP A 682 -38.78 35.75 9.11
N GLU A 683 -39.54 34.73 9.47
CA GLU A 683 -39.16 33.32 9.34
C GLU A 683 -38.75 32.93 7.90
N ASN A 684 -39.25 33.66 6.90
CA ASN A 684 -38.99 33.42 5.48
C ASN A 684 -37.90 34.35 4.92
N GLY A 685 -37.22 35.14 5.77
CA GLY A 685 -36.19 36.09 5.37
C GLY A 685 -36.72 37.43 4.84
N ASN A 686 -38.02 37.70 4.89
CA ASN A 686 -38.57 38.98 4.41
C ASN A 686 -38.38 40.09 5.45
N SER A 687 -37.96 41.27 4.99
CA SER A 687 -37.84 42.45 5.85
C SER A 687 -39.20 42.90 6.37
N ILE A 688 -39.27 43.10 7.69
CA ILE A 688 -40.40 43.74 8.35
C ILE A 688 -40.16 45.25 8.39
N GLY A 689 -41.19 46.04 8.07
CA GLY A 689 -41.09 47.50 8.10
C GLY A 689 -40.91 48.00 9.54
N LEU A 690 -39.97 48.93 9.75
CA LEU A 690 -39.64 49.49 11.06
C LEU A 690 -40.83 50.04 11.87
N LYS A 691 -41.90 50.48 11.20
CA LYS A 691 -43.13 50.97 11.88
C LYS A 691 -43.93 49.88 12.58
N LYS A 692 -43.68 48.61 12.24
CA LYS A 692 -44.34 47.43 12.81
C LYS A 692 -43.51 46.77 13.90
N ILE A 693 -42.33 47.32 14.20
CA ILE A 693 -41.41 46.77 15.19
C ILE A 693 -41.39 47.68 16.41
N ASN A 694 -41.77 47.11 17.55
CA ASN A 694 -41.80 47.78 18.84
C ASN A 694 -40.83 47.09 19.82
N GLN A 695 -40.42 47.78 20.89
CA GLN A 695 -39.58 47.23 21.96
C GLN A 695 -40.36 47.18 23.28
N PRO A 696 -41.35 46.28 23.41
CA PRO A 696 -42.14 46.19 24.62
C PRO A 696 -41.29 45.76 25.81
N ALA A 697 -41.78 46.11 27.00
CA ALA A 697 -41.35 45.43 28.22
C ALA A 697 -42.00 44.04 28.24
N ILE A 698 -41.19 43.01 28.45
CA ILE A 698 -41.61 41.62 28.51
C ILE A 698 -41.21 40.99 29.84
N ASN A 699 -41.96 39.97 30.25
CA ASN A 699 -41.77 39.29 31.54
C ASN A 699 -40.75 38.15 31.49
N PHE A 700 -40.04 37.98 30.38
CA PHE A 700 -39.00 36.97 30.22
C PHE A 700 -37.75 37.57 29.58
N TYR A 701 -36.64 36.86 29.66
CA TYR A 701 -35.42 37.14 28.92
C TYR A 701 -34.88 35.86 28.30
N VAL A 702 -34.05 35.99 27.26
CA VAL A 702 -33.46 34.84 26.56
C VAL A 702 -31.95 34.83 26.74
N GLN A 703 -31.43 33.73 27.26
CA GLN A 703 -29.98 33.54 27.47
C GLN A 703 -29.42 32.60 26.42
N ASN A 704 -28.28 32.95 25.82
CA ASN A 704 -27.44 31.98 25.11
C ASN A 704 -26.64 31.21 26.14
N THR A 705 -26.99 29.94 26.33
CA THR A 705 -26.38 29.05 27.32
C THR A 705 -25.21 28.23 26.77
N SER A 706 -24.86 28.42 25.50
CA SER A 706 -23.72 27.75 24.88
C SER A 706 -22.39 28.39 25.26
N PHE A 707 -22.41 29.66 25.66
CA PHE A 707 -21.22 30.44 25.99
C PHE A 707 -21.38 31.12 27.34
N ILE A 708 -20.29 31.23 28.09
CA ILE A 708 -20.21 32.06 29.29
C ILE A 708 -19.33 33.25 28.94
N ASP A 709 -19.84 34.46 29.14
CA ASP A 709 -19.01 35.66 29.04
C ASP A 709 -17.96 35.61 30.15
N THR A 710 -16.70 35.42 29.76
CA THR A 710 -15.58 35.24 30.69
C THR A 710 -15.31 36.49 31.56
N SER A 711 -15.79 37.66 31.14
CA SER A 711 -15.62 38.91 31.88
C SER A 711 -16.66 39.08 33.01
N THR A 712 -17.87 38.56 32.81
CA THR A 712 -18.99 38.70 33.76
C THR A 712 -19.35 37.40 34.49
N GLY A 713 -18.94 36.25 33.95
CA GLY A 713 -19.33 34.92 34.42
C GLY A 713 -20.83 34.63 34.21
N GLN A 714 -21.51 35.38 33.34
CA GLN A 714 -22.93 35.25 33.05
C GLN A 714 -23.15 34.75 31.62
N PHE A 715 -24.33 34.17 31.37
CA PHE A 715 -24.76 33.85 30.01
C PHE A 715 -25.12 35.12 29.24
N PRO A 716 -24.65 35.28 27.97
CA PRO A 716 -25.07 36.39 27.11
C PRO A 716 -26.59 36.43 26.96
N ILE A 717 -27.17 37.62 27.04
CA ILE A 717 -28.62 37.83 26.86
C ILE A 717 -28.88 38.25 25.40
N MET A 718 -29.86 37.62 24.77
CA MET A 718 -30.32 37.96 23.42
C MET A 718 -31.27 39.17 23.46
N ASP A 719 -31.24 40.00 22.40
CA ASP A 719 -32.18 41.11 22.31
C ASP A 719 -33.54 40.65 21.79
N VAL A 720 -34.58 41.41 22.14
CA VAL A 720 -35.96 41.07 21.82
C VAL A 720 -36.70 42.27 21.26
N VAL A 721 -37.41 42.06 20.14
CA VAL A 721 -38.34 43.05 19.56
C VAL A 721 -39.67 42.37 19.25
N ALA A 722 -40.77 43.13 19.30
CA ALA A 722 -42.09 42.60 18.95
C ALA A 722 -42.54 43.13 17.59
N HIS A 723 -43.06 42.22 16.77
CA HIS A 723 -43.79 42.55 15.56
C HIS A 723 -45.27 42.75 15.92
N ASP A 724 -45.71 44.01 15.84
CA ASP A 724 -47.11 44.42 15.94
C ASP A 724 -47.85 43.98 14.67
N VAL A 725 -48.58 42.86 14.78
CA VAL A 725 -49.21 42.19 13.63
C VAL A 725 -50.48 42.91 13.20
N ASN A 726 -51.21 43.52 14.15
CA ASN A 726 -52.48 44.19 13.90
C ASN A 726 -52.33 45.71 13.67
N GLU A 727 -51.10 46.24 13.79
CA GLU A 727 -50.70 47.63 13.59
C GLU A 727 -51.43 48.62 14.53
N ASN A 728 -51.81 48.17 15.73
CA ASN A 728 -52.53 49.01 16.71
C ASN A 728 -51.58 49.79 17.65
N GLY A 729 -50.28 49.51 17.62
CA GLY A 729 -49.24 50.13 18.43
C GLY A 729 -49.16 49.64 19.88
N ILE A 730 -49.90 48.58 20.25
CA ILE A 730 -49.97 48.01 21.59
C ILE A 730 -49.49 46.57 21.52
N PHE A 731 -48.55 46.21 22.40
CA PHE A 731 -48.07 44.83 22.48
C PHE A 731 -49.14 43.92 23.10
N GLU A 732 -49.55 42.91 22.34
CA GLU A 732 -50.54 41.90 22.76
C GLU A 732 -49.94 40.49 22.56
N ILE A 733 -49.54 39.84 23.66
CA ILE A 733 -48.86 38.51 23.61
C ILE A 733 -49.64 37.42 22.85
N ALA A 734 -50.97 37.54 22.78
CA ALA A 734 -51.84 36.60 22.06
C ALA A 734 -51.87 36.79 20.54
N LEU A 735 -51.50 37.98 20.04
CA LEU A 735 -51.61 38.37 18.63
C LEU A 735 -50.25 38.67 18.01
N ASP A 736 -49.39 39.34 18.75
CA ASP A 736 -48.08 39.78 18.29
C ASP A 736 -47.04 38.67 18.35
N ARG A 737 -45.99 38.82 17.54
CA ARG A 737 -44.89 37.86 17.45
C ARG A 737 -43.64 38.46 18.03
N ILE A 738 -42.90 37.69 18.81
CA ILE A 738 -41.72 38.16 19.54
C ILE A 738 -40.47 37.60 18.84
N PHE A 739 -39.60 38.49 18.39
CA PHE A 739 -38.40 38.18 17.64
C PHE A 739 -37.21 38.22 18.60
N VAL A 740 -36.45 37.13 18.63
CA VAL A 740 -35.24 37.00 19.44
C VAL A 740 -34.04 37.02 18.51
N GLY A 741 -33.05 37.85 18.80
CA GLY A 741 -31.95 38.04 17.85
C GLY A 741 -30.74 38.80 18.38
N ALA A 742 -29.76 38.92 17.50
CA ALA A 742 -28.47 39.52 17.76
C ALA A 742 -28.48 41.03 17.47
N THR A 743 -27.82 41.80 18.33
CA THR A 743 -27.61 43.24 18.15
C THR A 743 -26.14 43.62 18.29
N VAL A 744 -25.74 44.66 17.56
CA VAL A 744 -24.44 45.31 17.73
C VAL A 744 -24.69 46.77 18.09
N GLY A 745 -24.45 47.11 19.35
CA GLY A 745 -24.98 48.34 19.93
C GLY A 745 -26.51 48.33 19.90
N SER A 746 -27.14 49.33 19.28
CA SER A 746 -28.60 49.40 19.10
C SER A 746 -29.08 48.99 17.70
N ARG A 747 -28.23 48.34 16.89
CA ARG A 747 -28.57 47.89 15.55
C ARG A 747 -28.90 46.39 15.56
N TRP A 748 -30.12 46.03 15.13
CA TRP A 748 -30.52 44.65 14.86
C TRP A 748 -29.70 44.10 13.70
N ARG A 749 -29.11 42.93 13.90
CA ARG A 749 -28.29 42.27 12.89
C ARG A 749 -28.96 41.05 12.29
N ALA A 750 -29.59 40.22 13.12
CA ALA A 750 -30.10 38.92 12.72
C ALA A 750 -31.12 38.41 13.74
N THR A 751 -32.15 37.71 13.26
CA THR A 751 -33.17 37.03 14.05
C THR A 751 -32.82 35.55 14.18
N ALA A 752 -32.62 35.06 15.41
CA ALA A 752 -32.40 33.64 15.68
C ALA A 752 -33.70 32.84 15.56
N PHE A 753 -34.75 33.27 16.25
CA PHE A 753 -36.05 32.62 16.22
C PHE A 753 -37.17 33.56 16.65
N ILE A 754 -38.40 33.16 16.33
CA ILE A 754 -39.63 33.88 16.62
C ILE A 754 -40.44 33.05 17.60
N ILE A 755 -40.97 33.72 18.63
CA ILE A 755 -41.86 33.19 19.64
C ILE A 755 -43.27 33.72 19.35
N ASP A 756 -44.25 32.83 19.29
CA ASP A 756 -45.67 33.23 19.25
C ASP A 756 -46.53 32.30 20.12
N PHE A 757 -47.65 32.87 20.60
CA PHE A 757 -48.63 32.21 21.46
C PHE A 757 -49.99 32.08 20.76
N GLN A 758 -50.03 32.19 19.43
CA GLN A 758 -51.27 32.31 18.64
C GLN A 758 -52.13 31.03 18.64
N LEU A 759 -51.57 29.90 19.09
CA LEU A 759 -52.26 28.61 19.16
C LEU A 759 -52.98 28.37 20.50
N ASP A 760 -52.94 29.32 21.43
CA ASP A 760 -53.23 29.05 22.83
C ASP A 760 -54.38 29.86 23.44
N SER A 761 -54.81 29.43 24.64
CA SER A 761 -55.68 30.18 25.54
C SER A 761 -54.84 30.72 26.71
N ALA A 762 -55.14 31.92 27.22
CA ALA A 762 -54.34 32.58 28.26
C ALA A 762 -54.18 31.81 29.59
N LEU A 763 -54.83 30.64 29.75
CA LEU A 763 -54.69 29.75 30.90
C LEU A 763 -53.47 28.82 30.81
N ASP A 764 -52.90 28.66 29.61
CA ASP A 764 -51.78 27.75 29.35
C ASP A 764 -50.48 28.52 28.99
N TYR A 765 -50.43 29.82 29.33
CA TYR A 765 -49.22 30.62 29.19
C TYR A 765 -48.19 30.24 30.26
N PRO A 766 -46.89 30.35 29.94
CA PRO A 766 -45.82 30.06 30.88
C PRO A 766 -45.89 30.95 32.13
N GLU A 767 -45.71 30.36 33.31
CA GLU A 767 -45.72 31.07 34.58
C GLU A 767 -44.33 31.56 34.99
N ALA A 768 -44.28 32.43 35.99
CA ALA A 768 -43.02 32.92 36.55
C ALA A 768 -42.19 31.75 37.12
N GLY A 769 -40.95 31.62 36.66
CA GLY A 769 -40.04 30.54 37.02
C GLY A 769 -39.93 29.43 35.99
N ASP A 770 -40.80 29.40 34.98
CA ASP A 770 -40.74 28.42 33.89
C ASP A 770 -39.56 28.70 32.94
N VAL A 771 -38.95 27.64 32.42
CA VAL A 771 -37.83 27.73 31.48
C VAL A 771 -38.03 26.80 30.30
N PHE A 772 -38.03 27.37 29.09
CA PHE A 772 -38.05 26.62 27.84
C PHE A 772 -36.66 26.61 27.20
N GLN A 773 -36.17 25.42 26.84
CA GLN A 773 -34.94 25.26 26.08
C GLN A 773 -35.25 25.33 24.58
N VAL A 774 -34.47 26.12 23.85
CA VAL A 774 -34.41 26.10 22.39
C VAL A 774 -33.05 25.56 21.98
N ASP A 775 -33.01 24.55 21.13
CA ASP A 775 -31.77 23.86 20.78
C ASP A 775 -31.77 23.35 19.33
N TRP A 776 -30.56 23.10 18.81
CA TRP A 776 -30.29 22.68 17.45
C TRP A 776 -29.43 21.41 17.46
N ARG A 777 -29.62 20.57 16.44
CA ARG A 777 -28.60 19.62 15.97
C ARG A 777 -27.52 20.44 15.27
N ARG A 778 -26.25 20.11 15.51
CA ARG A 778 -25.09 20.89 15.06
C ARG A 778 -23.97 19.95 14.60
N PRO A 779 -23.14 20.39 13.63
CA PRO A 779 -21.84 19.78 13.39
C PRO A 779 -20.98 19.83 14.66
N PHE A 780 -19.93 19.02 14.70
CA PHE A 780 -18.97 19.08 15.81
C PHE A 780 -18.20 20.41 15.80
N PHE A 781 -18.04 21.01 16.97
CA PHE A 781 -17.34 22.27 17.15
C PHE A 781 -15.90 22.06 17.65
N ASN A 782 -15.04 23.05 17.50
CA ASN A 782 -13.62 22.95 17.88
C ASN A 782 -13.35 22.80 19.39
N THR A 783 -14.38 22.91 20.23
CA THR A 783 -14.31 22.66 21.68
C THR A 783 -14.87 21.29 22.07
N ASP A 784 -15.45 20.57 21.11
CA ASP A 784 -16.01 19.24 21.33
C ASP A 784 -14.89 18.26 21.63
N THR A 785 -14.99 17.59 22.77
CA THR A 785 -13.95 16.66 23.23
C THR A 785 -14.55 15.36 23.72
N ILE A 786 -13.91 14.25 23.35
CA ILE A 786 -14.25 12.92 23.85
C ILE A 786 -12.99 12.29 24.42
N ARG A 787 -13.07 11.83 25.67
CA ARG A 787 -12.00 11.13 26.35
C ARG A 787 -12.37 9.69 26.58
N PHE A 788 -11.49 8.79 26.18
CA PHE A 788 -11.70 7.36 26.36
C PHE A 788 -10.41 6.66 26.78
N LYS A 789 -10.56 5.52 27.46
CA LYS A 789 -9.45 4.78 28.04
C LYS A 789 -9.48 3.32 27.64
N VAL A 790 -8.32 2.79 27.29
CA VAL A 790 -8.13 1.35 27.08
C VAL A 790 -8.08 0.67 28.44
N LYS A 791 -9.09 -0.15 28.77
CA LYS A 791 -9.02 -0.98 29.98
C LYS A 791 -7.85 -1.94 29.87
N LYS A 792 -7.19 -2.19 31.01
CA LYS A 792 -6.23 -3.29 31.10
C LYS A 792 -6.98 -4.60 30.90
N GLU A 793 -6.35 -5.51 30.17
CA GLU A 793 -6.80 -6.90 30.09
C GLU A 793 -6.89 -7.44 31.52
N THR A 794 -8.08 -7.92 31.90
CA THR A 794 -8.36 -8.38 33.27
C THR A 794 -8.70 -9.86 33.26
N GLU A 795 -8.39 -10.52 34.37
CA GLU A 795 -8.39 -11.97 34.61
C GLU A 795 -9.61 -12.74 34.08
N LEU A 796 -9.35 -14.01 33.76
CA LEU A 796 -10.27 -15.10 33.50
C LEU A 796 -11.55 -15.01 34.37
N ASP A 797 -12.72 -15.00 33.75
CA ASP A 797 -13.99 -15.15 34.46
C ASP A 797 -14.22 -16.62 34.85
N ILE A 798 -13.79 -16.96 36.06
CA ILE A 798 -13.84 -18.32 36.62
C ILE A 798 -15.27 -18.91 36.57
N ASP A 799 -16.31 -18.08 36.69
CA ASP A 799 -17.70 -18.54 36.71
C ASP A 799 -18.20 -18.90 35.30
N SER A 800 -17.72 -18.22 34.25
CA SER A 800 -18.06 -18.55 32.86
C SER A 800 -17.22 -19.67 32.27
N VAL A 801 -15.99 -19.93 32.74
CA VAL A 801 -15.12 -21.02 32.23
C VAL A 801 -15.85 -22.34 32.09
N LYS A 802 -16.61 -22.77 33.12
CA LYS A 802 -17.33 -24.05 33.06
C LYS A 802 -18.41 -24.07 31.98
N ILE A 803 -19.09 -22.94 31.80
CA ILE A 803 -20.16 -22.77 30.81
C ILE A 803 -19.54 -22.80 29.39
N ASP A 804 -18.43 -22.11 29.21
CA ASP A 804 -17.72 -22.05 27.93
C ASP A 804 -17.10 -23.41 27.55
N MET A 805 -16.56 -24.14 28.53
CA MET A 805 -16.04 -25.50 28.34
C MET A 805 -17.12 -26.49 27.87
N ASP A 806 -18.41 -26.19 28.05
CA ASP A 806 -19.47 -27.03 27.48
C ASP A 806 -19.55 -26.95 25.96
N SER A 807 -19.01 -25.87 25.36
CA SER A 807 -18.91 -25.66 23.92
C SER A 807 -17.70 -26.35 23.28
N ILE A 808 -16.85 -27.03 24.06
CA ILE A 808 -15.68 -27.75 23.55
C ILE A 808 -16.10 -28.81 22.53
N LYS A 809 -15.51 -28.72 21.34
CA LYS A 809 -15.72 -29.66 20.23
C LYS A 809 -14.38 -30.06 19.62
N VAL A 810 -14.37 -31.27 19.05
CA VAL A 810 -13.32 -31.75 18.13
C VAL A 810 -13.81 -31.56 16.71
N VAL A 811 -12.99 -30.97 15.84
CA VAL A 811 -13.34 -30.66 14.44
C VAL A 811 -12.19 -31.09 13.51
N PRO A 812 -12.47 -31.78 12.39
CA PRO A 812 -13.74 -32.41 12.04
C PRO A 812 -14.04 -33.62 12.96
N ASN A 813 -15.33 -33.92 13.15
CA ASN A 813 -15.76 -35.11 13.88
C ASN A 813 -17.06 -35.67 13.24
N PRO A 814 -17.00 -36.80 12.51
CA PRO A 814 -15.83 -37.65 12.31
C PRO A 814 -14.72 -36.97 11.47
N TYR A 815 -13.48 -37.33 11.72
CA TYR A 815 -12.38 -37.13 10.76
C TYR A 815 -12.52 -38.15 9.64
N VAL A 816 -12.42 -37.70 8.38
CA VAL A 816 -12.58 -38.56 7.19
C VAL A 816 -11.45 -38.28 6.22
N MET A 817 -10.45 -39.18 6.14
CA MET A 817 -9.31 -39.15 5.21
C MET A 817 -8.38 -37.92 5.31
N THR A 818 -8.89 -36.72 5.00
CA THR A 818 -8.20 -35.42 4.98
C THR A 818 -9.20 -34.30 5.30
N ASN A 819 -8.74 -33.09 5.57
CA ASN A 819 -9.61 -31.93 5.75
C ASN A 819 -8.90 -30.60 5.44
N MET A 820 -9.68 -29.53 5.28
CA MET A 820 -9.19 -28.18 4.92
C MET A 820 -8.25 -27.56 5.97
N MET A 821 -8.25 -28.13 7.18
CA MET A 821 -7.20 -28.05 8.19
C MET A 821 -5.84 -28.16 7.52
N GLU A 822 -5.57 -29.33 6.99
CA GLU A 822 -4.26 -29.90 6.59
C GLU A 822 -3.56 -29.11 5.48
N SER A 823 -2.26 -28.86 5.66
CA SER A 823 -1.43 -28.11 4.71
C SER A 823 -1.04 -29.01 3.54
N ALA A 824 -1.22 -28.54 2.31
CA ALA A 824 -0.72 -29.24 1.14
C ALA A 824 0.82 -29.32 1.15
N VAL A 825 1.34 -30.38 0.54
CA VAL A 825 2.78 -30.65 0.43
C VAL A 825 3.09 -30.88 -1.05
N ALA A 826 3.99 -30.10 -1.63
CA ALA A 826 4.35 -30.20 -3.05
C ALA A 826 5.46 -31.26 -3.29
N ASN A 827 6.33 -31.42 -2.31
CA ASN A 827 7.45 -32.35 -2.31
C ASN A 827 6.94 -33.80 -2.28
N GLN A 828 7.20 -34.51 -3.38
CA GLN A 828 6.79 -35.90 -3.59
C GLN A 828 7.40 -36.89 -2.59
N PHE A 829 8.45 -36.50 -1.87
CA PHE A 829 9.10 -37.33 -0.84
C PHE A 829 8.51 -37.18 0.56
N LEU A 830 7.55 -36.27 0.75
CA LEU A 830 6.92 -36.00 2.04
C LEU A 830 5.49 -36.56 2.10
N ASN A 831 5.09 -37.06 3.27
CA ASN A 831 3.72 -37.51 3.52
C ASN A 831 2.83 -36.34 3.95
N GLN A 832 1.54 -36.41 3.58
CA GLN A 832 0.53 -35.47 4.03
C GLN A 832 0.39 -35.48 5.56
N ARG A 833 0.57 -34.31 6.19
CA ARG A 833 0.44 -34.15 7.65
C ARG A 833 -1.04 -34.06 8.02
N ARG A 834 -1.52 -34.97 8.88
CA ARG A 834 -2.92 -35.06 9.29
C ARG A 834 -3.17 -34.22 10.54
N ARG A 835 -4.35 -33.60 10.66
CA ARG A 835 -4.71 -32.85 11.87
C ARG A 835 -6.20 -32.82 12.18
N ILE A 836 -6.52 -32.80 13.47
CA ILE A 836 -7.81 -32.37 14.02
C ILE A 836 -7.60 -31.23 15.01
N MET A 837 -8.66 -30.51 15.35
CA MET A 837 -8.61 -29.36 16.23
C MET A 837 -9.58 -29.53 17.41
N PHE A 838 -9.13 -29.17 18.61
CA PHE A 838 -10.01 -28.90 19.75
C PHE A 838 -10.34 -27.42 19.78
N THR A 839 -11.60 -27.10 20.08
CA THR A 839 -12.15 -25.74 20.12
C THR A 839 -12.70 -25.39 21.50
N HIS A 840 -12.85 -24.10 21.77
CA HIS A 840 -13.34 -23.52 23.04
C HIS A 840 -12.59 -24.05 24.27
N ILE A 841 -11.30 -24.38 24.12
CA ILE A 841 -10.50 -24.86 25.23
C ILE A 841 -10.08 -23.68 26.13
N PRO A 842 -9.84 -23.90 27.42
CA PRO A 842 -9.12 -22.94 28.25
C PRO A 842 -7.71 -22.69 27.70
N SER A 843 -7.18 -21.49 27.91
CA SER A 843 -5.84 -21.10 27.45
C SER A 843 -4.74 -21.96 28.09
N ASP A 844 -4.91 -22.32 29.37
CA ASP A 844 -4.06 -23.28 30.08
C ASP A 844 -4.86 -24.53 30.48
N CYS A 845 -4.63 -25.63 29.75
CA CYS A 845 -5.32 -26.89 30.00
C CYS A 845 -4.48 -28.11 29.59
N ARG A 846 -4.94 -29.28 30.04
CA ARG A 846 -4.38 -30.58 29.67
C ARG A 846 -5.42 -31.42 28.96
N ILE A 847 -5.08 -31.92 27.77
CA ILE A 847 -5.94 -32.79 26.97
C ILE A 847 -5.35 -34.20 26.97
N LYS A 848 -6.12 -35.18 27.44
CA LYS A 848 -5.73 -36.61 27.39
C LYS A 848 -6.66 -37.35 26.43
N ILE A 849 -6.08 -38.12 25.52
CA ILE A 849 -6.80 -38.88 24.50
C ILE A 849 -6.67 -40.37 24.79
N PHE A 850 -7.80 -41.08 24.79
CA PHE A 850 -7.88 -42.51 25.11
C PHE A 850 -8.61 -43.28 24.00
N THR A 851 -8.26 -44.54 23.85
CA THR A 851 -9.12 -45.50 23.15
C THR A 851 -10.39 -45.77 23.96
N VAL A 852 -11.44 -46.30 23.34
CA VAL A 852 -12.66 -46.74 24.05
C VAL A 852 -12.43 -47.80 25.14
N SER A 853 -11.27 -48.47 25.12
CA SER A 853 -10.87 -49.45 26.15
C SER A 853 -10.12 -48.82 27.33
N GLY A 854 -9.92 -47.49 27.32
CA GLY A 854 -9.22 -46.76 28.38
C GLY A 854 -7.69 -46.71 28.25
N VAL A 855 -7.13 -47.15 27.12
CA VAL A 855 -5.68 -47.02 26.85
C VAL A 855 -5.37 -45.58 26.44
N LEU A 856 -4.44 -44.94 27.14
CA LEU A 856 -3.97 -43.57 26.84
C LEU A 856 -3.17 -43.58 25.53
N VAL A 857 -3.62 -42.78 24.57
CA VAL A 857 -3.04 -42.61 23.23
C VAL A 857 -2.01 -41.49 23.27
N ASP A 858 -2.43 -40.33 23.78
CA ASP A 858 -1.61 -39.12 23.82
C ASP A 858 -2.04 -38.15 24.94
N GLU A 859 -1.13 -37.27 25.35
CA GLU A 859 -1.33 -36.20 26.34
C GLU A 859 -0.74 -34.88 25.82
N ILE A 860 -1.61 -33.90 25.61
CA ILE A 860 -1.28 -32.57 25.10
C ILE A 860 -1.36 -31.57 26.26
N VAL A 861 -0.28 -30.82 26.47
CA VAL A 861 -0.25 -29.69 27.41
C VAL A 861 -0.43 -28.41 26.60
N VAL A 862 -1.50 -27.68 26.85
CA VAL A 862 -1.85 -26.44 26.14
C VAL A 862 -1.47 -25.26 27.01
N ASN A 863 -0.67 -24.36 26.44
CA ASN A 863 -0.33 -23.06 27.03
C ASN A 863 -0.43 -22.01 25.94
N ASN A 864 -1.65 -21.57 25.70
CA ASN A 864 -1.99 -20.58 24.69
C ASN A 864 -2.07 -19.19 25.31
N LYS A 865 -1.98 -18.16 24.47
CA LYS A 865 -2.42 -16.82 24.87
C LYS A 865 -3.94 -16.83 25.14
N PRO A 866 -4.46 -16.00 26.08
CA PRO A 866 -5.88 -15.99 26.47
C PRO A 866 -6.88 -15.81 25.32
N GLU A 867 -6.49 -15.09 24.26
CA GLU A 867 -7.30 -14.89 23.07
C GLU A 867 -7.48 -16.16 22.21
N ASN A 868 -6.64 -17.18 22.38
CA ASN A 868 -6.60 -18.38 21.55
C ASN A 868 -7.21 -19.61 22.25
N GLY A 869 -8.47 -19.90 21.89
CA GLY A 869 -9.21 -21.06 22.38
C GLY A 869 -9.16 -22.31 21.48
N ILE A 870 -8.10 -22.50 20.67
CA ILE A 870 -7.91 -23.72 19.85
C ILE A 870 -6.57 -24.40 20.08
N ILE A 871 -6.51 -25.70 19.79
CA ILE A 871 -5.23 -26.42 19.59
C ILE A 871 -5.40 -27.49 18.51
N HIS A 872 -4.40 -27.61 17.63
CA HIS A 872 -4.32 -28.70 16.66
C HIS A 872 -3.59 -29.91 17.25
N TRP A 873 -4.09 -31.11 16.93
CA TRP A 873 -3.43 -32.38 17.22
C TRP A 873 -3.10 -33.09 15.90
N ASP A 874 -1.86 -33.56 15.79
CA ASP A 874 -1.27 -34.21 14.61
C ASP A 874 -1.75 -35.66 14.39
N MET A 875 -2.64 -36.14 15.27
CA MET A 875 -3.17 -37.51 15.24
C MET A 875 -2.09 -38.58 15.41
N LEU A 876 -0.98 -38.23 16.07
CA LEU A 876 0.05 -39.17 16.47
C LEU A 876 -0.17 -39.63 17.91
N THR A 877 0.23 -40.86 18.17
CA THR A 877 0.41 -41.37 19.54
C THR A 877 1.62 -40.70 20.17
N ARG A 878 1.77 -40.79 21.49
CA ARG A 878 2.98 -40.34 22.21
C ARG A 878 4.31 -40.94 21.72
N GLU A 879 4.24 -42.01 20.92
CA GLU A 879 5.36 -42.74 20.32
C GLU A 879 5.61 -42.29 18.86
N ASN A 880 4.96 -41.21 18.41
CA ASN A 880 4.98 -40.67 17.05
C ASN A 880 4.48 -41.65 15.96
N LEU A 881 3.56 -42.55 16.34
CA LEU A 881 2.88 -43.46 15.41
C LEU A 881 1.49 -42.94 15.07
N GLU A 882 1.08 -43.02 13.81
CA GLU A 882 -0.29 -42.67 13.41
C GLU A 882 -1.33 -43.54 14.14
N ILE A 883 -2.40 -42.91 14.62
CA ILE A 883 -3.52 -43.62 15.27
C ILE A 883 -4.33 -44.47 14.27
N ALA A 884 -4.97 -45.54 14.74
CA ALA A 884 -5.85 -46.36 13.91
C ALA A 884 -7.23 -45.71 13.68
N ALA A 885 -7.96 -46.14 12.64
CA ALA A 885 -9.38 -45.80 12.49
C ALA A 885 -10.20 -46.35 13.67
N GLY A 886 -11.13 -45.54 14.20
CA GLY A 886 -11.92 -45.94 15.36
C GLY A 886 -12.48 -44.77 16.17
N MET A 887 -13.02 -45.11 17.34
CA MET A 887 -13.56 -44.16 18.31
C MET A 887 -12.54 -43.86 19.41
N TYR A 888 -12.43 -42.58 19.77
CA TYR A 888 -11.57 -42.08 20.83
C TYR A 888 -12.36 -41.23 21.82
N ILE A 889 -11.89 -41.19 23.07
CA ILE A 889 -12.43 -40.41 24.17
C ILE A 889 -11.37 -39.38 24.55
N TYR A 890 -11.76 -38.13 24.77
CA TYR A 890 -10.87 -37.09 25.27
C TYR A 890 -11.34 -36.59 26.63
N HIS A 891 -10.39 -36.20 27.47
CA HIS A 891 -10.59 -35.54 28.76
C HIS A 891 -9.75 -34.26 28.79
N ILE A 892 -10.40 -33.12 29.01
CA ILE A 892 -9.76 -31.81 29.13
C ILE A 892 -9.90 -31.33 30.58
N ASP A 893 -8.80 -30.92 31.18
CA ASP A 893 -8.72 -30.37 32.53
C ASP A 893 -8.09 -28.97 32.49
N SER A 894 -8.80 -27.96 32.98
CA SER A 894 -8.32 -26.58 33.09
C SER A 894 -7.35 -26.45 34.27
N ILE A 895 -6.12 -26.02 34.02
CA ILE A 895 -5.09 -25.96 35.08
C ILE A 895 -5.44 -24.88 36.12
N GLU A 896 -5.94 -23.72 35.68
CA GLU A 896 -6.24 -22.60 36.57
C GLU A 896 -7.49 -22.83 37.43
N THR A 897 -8.53 -23.48 36.88
CA THR A 897 -9.84 -23.58 37.55
C THR A 897 -10.18 -24.99 38.06
N GLY A 898 -9.45 -26.02 37.63
CA GLY A 898 -9.75 -27.44 37.91
C GLY A 898 -11.09 -27.92 37.36
N LYS A 899 -11.67 -27.21 36.38
CA LYS A 899 -12.89 -27.64 35.69
C LYS A 899 -12.51 -28.66 34.61
N GLU A 900 -13.36 -29.67 34.45
CA GLU A 900 -13.12 -30.80 33.54
C GLU A 900 -14.22 -30.96 32.49
N LYS A 901 -13.84 -31.45 31.30
CA LYS A 901 -14.75 -31.83 30.22
C LYS A 901 -14.33 -33.19 29.63
N VAL A 902 -15.31 -34.06 29.39
CA VAL A 902 -15.10 -35.33 28.67
C VAL A 902 -15.95 -35.34 27.39
N GLY A 903 -15.38 -35.84 26.30
CA GLY A 903 -16.09 -36.04 25.05
C GLY A 903 -15.51 -37.17 24.21
N LYS A 904 -15.95 -37.29 22.96
CA LYS A 904 -15.54 -38.36 22.04
C LYS A 904 -15.45 -37.87 20.59
N PHE A 905 -14.57 -38.50 19.81
CA PHE A 905 -14.47 -38.26 18.37
C PHE A 905 -14.17 -39.56 17.60
N ALA A 906 -14.50 -39.56 16.32
CA ALA A 906 -14.32 -40.68 15.41
C ALA A 906 -13.29 -40.38 14.32
N VAL A 907 -12.52 -41.40 13.93
CA VAL A 907 -11.54 -41.33 12.84
C VAL A 907 -11.85 -42.40 11.81
N ILE A 908 -12.03 -41.98 10.56
CA ILE A 908 -12.25 -42.83 9.39
C ILE A 908 -11.04 -42.64 8.46
N LYS A 909 -10.28 -43.71 8.23
CA LYS A 909 -9.11 -43.75 7.34
C LYS A 909 -9.40 -44.51 6.06
#